data_AF-A0A2E5I601-F1
#
_entry.id   AF-A0A2E5I601-F1
#
_cell.length_a   1.000
_cell.length_b   1.000
_cell.length_c   1.000
_cell.angle_alpha   90.00
_cell.angle_beta   90.00
_cell.angle_gamma   90.00
#
_symmetry.space_group_name_H-M   'P 1'
#
loop_
_entity.id
_entity.type
_entity.pdbx_description
1 polymer ?
#
loop_
_entity_poly.entity_id
_entity_poly.type
_entity_poly.pdbx_seq_one_letter_code
_entity_poly.pdbx_strand_id
1 'polypeptide(L)'
;MAIISTLPAQTYKRDQFTHRIDMAVSSIKETEGKYKDIDKELKKQFPKRARSSPIYLSLKSEYTELRGIVDRIITAGPLFKKNNNAFEKLFGGPLKRKPEIRSADEEFSDAKRLSGELEAVLSSVTNDLTKAAPLEQFLAESLERAGKVQDVSKEMEKQISSFSRDVERNRKAVQRAESQVSEVIAWLRHYPLSIEGETIRKDLSAMQQAYSDRHSSLQNMAKQMKHFLSGAASKGEEETVWAKFDQIDGDRIQLAVQMEETPENIEKELKKLAEFTEKIGDFKREVSSSKNDLDGEIRSVTREVEKNSKLGGVVSTQFDKSKSGMEPYPIIIKSDSVRARLLAMQSDYDVMIDSLNGIARRYDRFLSGNFVPSEGTTARITYDGLLERQKNRLRVIEQQPDLLALQREKLDDLIGLIGEFKEVLEDMERDIASLDTAIREEEDSLVDDSLRYVSLTERMPDGFTASIFPYRDLNGTYSDIKVKLNASRQALSDLRKAHEHLISHVGKMDGIKTDDTQYTRFKQLQKDFGEANKRGERRLKELDDAIEEFRRIILKNFLNTPEYWALQYAIEEESVRRASGMSENFGYLLDMNRYRVQKYHGHLVSDFQLRLASKGAANRSFELIFSGSHEFPVKGVQLLSSSGEVLFESLRDSVTSKNEETSEGFFTFEWRLPVTSSVLTQIATIDDHSMRIMVADINSRVNLTGYTVKIYKRYRIPKERLENWKRMLGLIETVS
;
A
#
# COMPACT_ATOMS: atom_id res chain seq x y z
N MET A 1 3.31 84.31 88.71
CA MET A 1 3.26 84.54 90.16
C MET A 1 4.25 85.64 90.52
N ALA A 2 3.73 86.80 90.90
CA ALA A 2 4.37 87.81 91.74
C ALA A 2 3.25 88.37 92.63
N ILE A 3 3.55 88.50 93.91
CA ILE A 3 2.64 88.59 95.05
C ILE A 3 1.83 89.90 95.00
N ILE A 4 0.49 89.80 94.96
CA ILE A 4 -0.39 90.93 95.26
C ILE A 4 -0.43 91.07 96.78
N SER A 5 0.18 92.14 97.29
CA SER A 5 0.15 92.50 98.71
C SER A 5 -1.29 92.77 99.16
N THR A 6 -1.80 91.96 100.08
CA THR A 6 -3.01 92.29 100.86
C THR A 6 -2.65 93.28 101.96
N LEU A 7 -2.43 94.54 101.60
CA LEU A 7 -2.67 95.65 102.53
C LEU A 7 -4.20 95.84 102.58
N PRO A 8 -4.83 95.96 103.76
CA PRO A 8 -6.24 96.36 103.82
C PRO A 8 -6.33 97.71 103.13
N ALA A 9 -7.08 97.79 102.03
CA ALA A 9 -7.25 99.04 101.31
C ALA A 9 -7.74 100.10 102.30
N GLN A 10 -6.89 101.09 102.64
CA GLN A 10 -7.29 102.17 103.53
C GLN A 10 -8.35 103.06 102.86
N THR A 11 -8.46 102.98 101.52
CA THR A 11 -9.43 103.68 100.69
C THR A 11 -9.88 102.81 99.50
N TYR A 12 -11.14 102.97 99.08
CA TYR A 12 -11.71 102.37 97.86
C TYR A 12 -12.03 103.46 96.84
N LYS A 13 -11.82 103.20 95.54
CA LYS A 13 -12.16 104.11 94.44
C LYS A 13 -13.40 103.64 93.69
N ARG A 14 -14.20 104.58 93.19
CA ARG A 14 -15.45 104.29 92.49
C ARG A 14 -15.26 103.37 91.28
N ASP A 15 -14.21 103.59 90.50
CA ASP A 15 -13.88 102.90 89.24
C ASP A 15 -12.86 101.76 89.41
N GLN A 16 -12.55 101.38 90.66
CA GLN A 16 -11.48 100.44 91.00
C GLN A 16 -11.58 99.08 90.29
N PHE A 17 -12.80 98.63 89.98
CA PHE A 17 -13.04 97.34 89.32
C PHE A 17 -13.50 97.46 87.87
N THR A 18 -13.89 98.65 87.41
CA THR A 18 -14.57 98.86 86.12
C THR A 18 -13.76 98.29 84.95
N HIS A 19 -12.47 98.63 84.83
CA HIS A 19 -11.62 98.14 83.74
C HIS A 19 -11.44 96.61 83.75
N ARG A 20 -11.25 96.01 84.93
CA ARG A 20 -11.05 94.55 85.08
C ARG A 20 -12.34 93.79 84.81
N ILE A 21 -13.48 94.35 85.20
CA ILE A 21 -14.81 93.81 84.89
C ILE A 21 -15.08 93.91 83.40
N ASP A 22 -14.82 95.04 82.75
CA ASP A 22 -15.03 95.21 81.31
C ASP A 22 -14.17 94.22 80.50
N MET A 23 -12.92 94.01 80.92
CA MET A 23 -12.06 92.96 80.36
C MET A 23 -12.64 91.56 80.56
N ALA A 24 -13.03 91.21 81.80
CA ALA A 24 -13.59 89.88 82.11
C ALA A 24 -14.90 89.62 81.35
N VAL A 25 -15.79 90.62 81.26
CA VAL A 25 -17.04 90.54 80.48
C VAL A 25 -16.75 90.36 78.98
N SER A 26 -15.72 91.02 78.46
CA SER A 26 -15.31 90.87 77.06
C SER A 26 -14.76 89.46 76.80
N SER A 27 -13.90 88.94 77.68
CA SER A 27 -13.38 87.56 77.58
C SER A 27 -14.48 86.50 77.76
N ILE A 28 -15.46 86.73 78.64
CA ILE A 28 -16.64 85.86 78.77
C ILE A 28 -17.39 85.76 77.44
N LYS A 29 -17.64 86.90 76.79
CA LYS A 29 -18.34 86.93 75.49
C LYS A 29 -17.54 86.22 74.40
N GLU A 30 -16.22 86.37 74.40
CA GLU A 30 -15.33 85.70 73.45
C GLU A 30 -15.36 84.17 73.63
N THR A 31 -15.20 83.68 74.87
CA THR A 31 -15.29 82.25 75.20
C THR A 31 -16.68 81.68 74.93
N GLU A 32 -17.75 82.44 75.22
CA GLU A 32 -19.12 82.05 74.86
C GLU A 32 -19.30 81.92 73.35
N GLY A 33 -18.74 82.85 72.57
CA GLY A 33 -18.75 82.82 71.11
C GLY A 33 -18.03 81.58 70.57
N LYS A 34 -16.79 81.34 71.01
CA LYS A 34 -16.00 80.17 70.62
C LYS A 34 -16.68 78.85 71.00
N TYR A 35 -17.25 78.76 72.21
CA TYR A 35 -18.00 77.58 72.62
C TYR A 35 -19.22 77.35 71.73
N LYS A 36 -19.96 78.39 71.33
CA LYS A 36 -21.10 78.27 70.39
C LYS A 36 -20.65 77.73 69.03
N ASP A 37 -19.50 78.18 68.53
CA ASP A 37 -18.93 77.70 67.27
C ASP A 37 -18.48 76.22 67.38
N ILE A 38 -17.79 75.87 68.47
CA ILE A 38 -17.39 74.48 68.78
C ILE A 38 -18.63 73.58 68.92
N ASP A 39 -19.65 74.00 69.66
CA ASP A 39 -20.90 73.26 69.87
C ASP A 39 -21.64 73.04 68.54
N LYS A 40 -21.68 74.07 67.69
CA LYS A 40 -22.30 73.99 66.35
C LYS A 40 -21.55 73.00 65.46
N GLU A 41 -20.21 73.08 65.42
CA GLU A 41 -19.40 72.19 64.58
C GLU A 41 -19.42 70.74 65.11
N LEU A 42 -19.32 70.54 66.43
CA LEU A 42 -19.47 69.23 67.07
C LEU A 42 -20.83 68.60 66.75
N LYS A 43 -21.93 69.37 66.82
CA LYS A 43 -23.29 68.89 66.45
C LYS A 43 -23.42 68.57 64.96
N LYS A 44 -22.72 69.31 64.10
CA LYS A 44 -22.73 69.12 62.65
C LYS A 44 -21.96 67.86 62.26
N GLN A 45 -20.77 67.66 62.80
CA GLN A 45 -19.95 66.47 62.52
C GLN A 45 -20.50 65.22 63.23
N PHE A 46 -21.05 65.37 64.44
CA PHE A 46 -21.57 64.27 65.25
C PHE A 46 -23.06 64.48 65.62
N PRO A 47 -23.98 64.19 64.68
CA PRO A 47 -25.42 64.18 64.96
C PRO A 47 -25.76 63.12 66.02
N LYS A 48 -26.94 63.20 66.64
CA LYS A 48 -27.31 62.37 67.81
C LYS A 48 -26.97 60.88 67.68
N ARG A 49 -27.13 60.29 66.49
CA ARG A 49 -26.84 58.87 66.21
C ARG A 49 -25.34 58.53 66.22
N ALA A 50 -24.49 59.49 65.90
CA ALA A 50 -23.03 59.35 65.85
C ALA A 50 -22.35 59.69 67.21
N ARG A 51 -23.11 60.08 68.24
CA ARG A 51 -22.56 60.42 69.58
C ARG A 51 -22.15 59.22 70.43
N SER A 52 -22.09 58.05 69.82
CA SER A 52 -21.48 56.85 70.38
C SER A 52 -20.15 56.54 69.70
N SER A 53 -19.70 57.38 68.75
CA SER A 53 -18.49 57.13 67.99
C SER A 53 -17.22 57.29 68.82
N PRO A 54 -16.16 56.52 68.50
CA PRO A 54 -14.88 56.63 69.16
C PRO A 54 -14.34 58.07 69.20
N ILE A 55 -14.43 58.80 68.09
CA ILE A 55 -13.98 60.20 68.03
C ILE A 55 -14.88 61.12 68.87
N TYR A 56 -16.20 60.95 68.84
CA TYR A 56 -17.06 61.79 69.69
C TYR A 56 -16.78 61.56 71.18
N LEU A 57 -16.58 60.30 71.58
CA LEU A 57 -16.29 59.96 72.97
C LEU A 57 -14.92 60.47 73.42
N SER A 58 -13.91 60.49 72.54
CA SER A 58 -12.59 61.06 72.85
C SER A 58 -12.62 62.58 73.07
N LEU A 59 -13.72 63.25 72.72
CA LEU A 59 -13.91 64.70 72.89
C LEU A 59 -14.94 65.03 73.98
N LYS A 60 -15.69 64.03 74.45
CA LYS A 60 -16.88 64.23 75.28
C LYS A 60 -16.53 64.81 76.65
N SER A 61 -15.43 64.35 77.26
CA SER A 61 -15.03 64.78 78.60
C SER A 61 -14.69 66.27 78.60
N GLU A 62 -13.80 66.67 77.68
CA GLU A 62 -13.30 68.02 77.50
C GLU A 62 -14.40 68.98 77.06
N TYR A 63 -15.30 68.54 76.18
CA TYR A 63 -16.48 69.33 75.79
C TYR A 63 -17.46 69.54 76.95
N THR A 64 -17.67 68.52 77.80
CA THR A 64 -18.55 68.62 78.97
C THR A 64 -17.93 69.54 80.02
N GLU A 65 -16.62 69.47 80.21
CA GLU A 65 -15.86 70.36 81.10
C GLU A 65 -15.91 71.81 80.62
N LEU A 66 -15.66 72.06 79.33
CA LEU A 66 -15.76 73.40 78.73
C LEU A 66 -17.17 73.95 78.87
N ARG A 67 -18.21 73.16 78.61
CA ARG A 67 -19.61 73.57 78.82
C ARG A 67 -19.87 73.99 80.27
N GLY A 68 -19.40 73.20 81.23
CA GLY A 68 -19.54 73.52 82.65
C GLY A 68 -18.82 74.81 83.06
N ILE A 69 -17.66 75.07 82.46
CA ILE A 69 -16.93 76.34 82.63
C ILE A 69 -17.74 77.50 82.04
N VAL A 70 -18.22 77.37 80.80
CA VAL A 70 -19.01 78.37 80.08
C VAL A 70 -20.29 78.74 80.85
N ASP A 71 -21.02 77.74 81.37
CA ASP A 71 -22.22 77.96 82.18
C ASP A 71 -21.92 78.77 83.46
N ARG A 72 -20.78 78.50 84.13
CA ARG A 72 -20.35 79.23 85.34
C ARG A 72 -19.97 80.68 85.03
N ILE A 73 -19.19 80.92 83.99
CA ILE A 73 -18.74 82.28 83.65
C ILE A 73 -19.89 83.15 83.11
N ILE A 74 -20.86 82.57 82.40
CA ILE A 74 -22.08 83.27 81.95
C ILE A 74 -22.90 83.70 83.17
N THR A 75 -23.02 82.83 84.17
CA THR A 75 -23.74 83.13 85.42
C THR A 75 -23.04 84.23 86.24
N ALA A 76 -21.71 84.36 86.10
CA ALA A 76 -20.93 85.40 86.77
C ALA A 76 -21.09 86.80 86.13
N GLY A 77 -21.39 86.90 84.83
CA GLY A 77 -21.58 88.18 84.12
C GLY A 77 -22.62 89.12 84.76
N PRO A 78 -23.85 88.66 85.05
CA PRO A 78 -24.86 89.44 85.78
C PRO A 78 -24.41 89.83 87.19
N LEU A 79 -23.61 89.00 87.86
CA LEU A 79 -23.08 89.27 89.20
C LEU A 79 -22.06 90.41 89.17
N PHE A 80 -21.20 90.49 88.14
CA PHE A 80 -20.33 91.66 87.95
C PHE A 80 -21.13 92.94 87.83
N LYS A 81 -22.16 92.97 86.96
CA LYS A 81 -22.99 94.16 86.75
C LYS A 81 -23.77 94.55 88.02
N LYS A 82 -24.33 93.58 88.74
CA LYS A 82 -25.08 93.81 89.97
C LYS A 82 -24.17 94.34 91.09
N ASN A 83 -23.06 93.67 91.34
CA ASN A 83 -22.16 93.99 92.45
C ASN A 83 -21.34 95.25 92.16
N ASN A 84 -20.93 95.50 90.91
CA ASN A 84 -20.27 96.75 90.52
C ASN A 84 -21.21 97.95 90.61
N ASN A 85 -22.47 97.82 90.16
CA ASN A 85 -23.45 98.89 90.33
C ASN A 85 -23.78 99.16 91.80
N ALA A 86 -23.82 98.13 92.65
CA ALA A 86 -23.98 98.28 94.08
C ALA A 86 -22.76 98.98 94.70
N PHE A 87 -21.56 98.60 94.29
CA PHE A 87 -20.29 99.18 94.75
C PHE A 87 -20.17 100.65 94.34
N GLU A 88 -20.43 101.00 93.07
CA GLU A 88 -20.40 102.37 92.58
C GLU A 88 -21.46 103.27 93.24
N LYS A 89 -22.62 102.72 93.63
CA LYS A 89 -23.69 103.46 94.32
C LYS A 89 -23.31 103.92 95.73
N LEU A 90 -22.39 103.21 96.41
CA LEU A 90 -21.89 103.62 97.72
C LEU A 90 -21.15 104.97 97.67
N PHE A 91 -20.67 105.38 96.49
CA PHE A 91 -20.01 106.66 96.27
C PHE A 91 -21.00 107.81 95.96
N GLY A 92 -22.31 107.55 95.99
CA GLY A 92 -23.37 108.55 95.78
C GLY A 92 -23.79 108.79 94.31
N GLY A 93 -24.93 109.49 94.17
CA GLY A 93 -25.59 109.79 92.90
C GLY A 93 -24.89 110.87 92.07
N PRO A 94 -25.41 111.20 90.87
CA PRO A 94 -24.76 112.15 89.94
C PRO A 94 -24.49 113.55 90.53
N LEU A 95 -25.28 113.98 91.52
CA LEU A 95 -25.28 115.33 92.08
C LEU A 95 -24.50 115.46 93.41
N LYS A 96 -24.11 114.35 94.06
CA LYS A 96 -23.25 114.30 95.25
C LYS A 96 -22.39 113.03 95.19
N ARG A 97 -21.15 113.15 94.71
CA ARG A 97 -20.21 112.03 94.57
C ARG A 97 -19.08 112.14 95.59
N LYS A 98 -18.85 111.07 96.36
CA LYS A 98 -17.59 110.87 97.10
C LYS A 98 -16.52 110.38 96.11
N PRO A 99 -15.30 110.95 96.09
CA PRO A 99 -14.23 110.47 95.21
C PRO A 99 -13.63 109.14 95.68
N GLU A 100 -13.55 108.92 97.00
CA GLU A 100 -13.01 107.73 97.65
C GLU A 100 -13.83 107.41 98.91
N ILE A 101 -13.94 106.14 99.29
CA ILE A 101 -14.51 105.70 100.57
C ILE A 101 -13.34 105.24 101.45
N ARG A 102 -13.16 105.86 102.61
CA ARG A 102 -12.04 105.63 103.55
C ARG A 102 -12.52 104.87 104.78
N SER A 103 -11.60 104.31 105.57
CA SER A 103 -11.93 103.48 106.75
C SER A 103 -12.84 104.12 107.81
N ALA A 104 -12.98 105.45 107.80
CA ALA A 104 -13.84 106.22 108.70
C ALA A 104 -15.26 106.48 108.15
N ASP A 105 -15.53 106.15 106.89
CA ASP A 105 -16.85 106.33 106.27
C ASP A 105 -17.82 105.21 106.68
N GLU A 106 -19.09 105.54 106.92
CA GLU A 106 -20.13 104.55 107.27
C GLU A 106 -20.29 103.48 106.17
N GLU A 107 -20.11 103.87 104.91
CA GLU A 107 -20.21 102.99 103.75
C GLU A 107 -19.00 102.05 103.57
N PHE A 108 -17.93 102.21 104.36
CA PHE A 108 -16.68 101.45 104.20
C PHE A 108 -16.84 99.94 104.43
N SER A 109 -17.70 99.55 105.39
CA SER A 109 -17.96 98.13 105.68
C SER A 109 -18.63 97.41 104.49
N ASP A 110 -19.60 98.08 103.85
CA ASP A 110 -20.26 97.59 102.64
C ASP A 110 -19.36 97.64 101.40
N ALA A 111 -18.52 98.68 101.26
CA ALA A 111 -17.53 98.77 100.18
C ALA A 111 -16.50 97.63 100.27
N LYS A 112 -16.02 97.32 101.48
CA LYS A 112 -15.12 96.19 101.73
C LYS A 112 -15.77 94.84 101.41
N ARG A 113 -17.03 94.66 101.80
CA ARG A 113 -17.81 93.44 101.49
C ARG A 113 -18.00 93.27 99.98
N LEU A 114 -18.51 94.29 99.29
CA LEU A 114 -18.74 94.25 97.84
C LEU A 114 -17.44 94.14 97.03
N SER A 115 -16.35 94.77 97.48
CA SER A 115 -15.01 94.60 96.88
C SER A 115 -14.51 93.16 97.02
N GLY A 116 -14.69 92.54 98.19
CA GLY A 116 -14.34 91.13 98.40
C GLY A 116 -15.19 90.19 97.54
N GLU A 117 -16.48 90.47 97.41
CA GLU A 117 -17.39 89.74 96.52
C GLU A 117 -17.00 89.91 95.04
N LEU A 118 -16.66 91.12 94.60
CA LEU A 118 -16.20 91.38 93.23
C LEU A 118 -14.87 90.71 92.93
N GLU A 119 -13.90 90.76 93.85
CA GLU A 119 -12.62 90.07 93.68
C GLU A 119 -12.76 88.54 93.69
N ALA A 120 -13.67 88.00 94.51
CA ALA A 120 -13.96 86.57 94.52
C ALA A 120 -14.57 86.13 93.17
N VAL A 121 -15.53 86.89 92.62
CA VAL A 121 -16.12 86.61 91.31
C VAL A 121 -15.10 86.82 90.19
N LEU A 122 -14.29 87.88 90.23
CA LEU A 122 -13.23 88.15 89.23
C LEU A 122 -12.17 87.04 89.24
N SER A 123 -11.72 86.61 90.42
CA SER A 123 -10.74 85.53 90.57
C SER A 123 -11.29 84.19 90.10
N SER A 124 -12.54 83.88 90.43
CA SER A 124 -13.22 82.66 89.97
C SER A 124 -13.36 82.63 88.44
N VAL A 125 -13.83 83.72 87.84
CA VAL A 125 -13.97 83.84 86.37
C VAL A 125 -12.62 83.78 85.69
N THR A 126 -11.60 84.45 86.23
CA THR A 126 -10.24 84.43 85.65
C THR A 126 -9.69 83.00 85.67
N ASN A 127 -9.85 82.27 86.77
CA ASN A 127 -9.45 80.86 86.87
C ASN A 127 -10.20 79.96 85.87
N ASP A 128 -11.51 80.13 85.75
CA ASP A 128 -12.33 79.39 84.79
C ASP A 128 -11.95 79.72 83.33
N LEU A 129 -11.71 81.00 83.00
CA LEU A 129 -11.22 81.43 81.67
C LEU A 129 -9.84 80.86 81.34
N THR A 130 -8.91 80.82 82.32
CA THR A 130 -7.59 80.20 82.10
C THR A 130 -7.67 78.70 81.84
N LYS A 131 -8.71 78.02 82.36
CA LYS A 131 -8.97 76.60 82.10
C LYS A 131 -9.74 76.37 80.79
N ALA A 132 -10.57 77.32 80.37
CA ALA A 132 -11.33 77.23 79.12
C ALA A 132 -10.41 77.27 77.89
N ALA A 133 -9.42 78.17 77.86
CA ALA A 133 -8.54 78.38 76.70
C ALA A 133 -7.86 77.09 76.15
N PRO A 134 -7.20 76.24 76.97
CA PRO A 134 -6.62 74.99 76.47
C PRO A 134 -7.68 73.98 75.97
N LEU A 135 -8.88 73.96 76.58
CA LEU A 135 -9.97 73.08 76.15
C LEU A 135 -10.58 73.55 74.82
N GLU A 136 -10.76 74.86 74.63
CA GLU A 136 -11.19 75.46 73.36
C GLU A 136 -10.24 75.07 72.23
N GLN A 137 -8.93 75.21 72.46
CA GLN A 137 -7.90 74.88 71.49
C GLN A 137 -7.91 73.38 71.15
N PHE A 138 -7.91 72.50 72.16
CA PHE A 138 -7.96 71.06 71.96
C PHE A 138 -9.20 70.62 71.16
N LEU A 139 -10.38 71.15 71.48
CA LEU A 139 -11.62 70.80 70.80
C LEU A 139 -11.66 71.34 69.36
N ALA A 140 -11.16 72.55 69.12
CA ALA A 140 -11.07 73.12 67.78
C ALA A 140 -10.13 72.29 66.88
N GLU A 141 -8.92 71.97 67.36
CA GLU A 141 -7.93 71.15 66.64
C GLU A 141 -8.47 69.73 66.39
N SER A 142 -9.12 69.13 67.38
CA SER A 142 -9.68 67.79 67.26
C SER A 142 -10.89 67.72 66.33
N LEU A 143 -11.73 68.76 66.28
CA LEU A 143 -12.84 68.87 65.33
C LEU A 143 -12.36 69.11 63.90
N GLU A 144 -11.27 69.86 63.71
CA GLU A 144 -10.61 69.96 62.40
C GLU A 144 -10.07 68.59 61.97
N ARG A 145 -9.43 67.86 62.89
CA ARG A 145 -8.93 66.52 62.65
C ARG A 145 -10.05 65.53 62.33
N ALA A 146 -11.18 65.59 63.03
CA ALA A 146 -12.38 64.80 62.72
C ALA A 146 -12.94 65.11 61.31
N GLY A 147 -12.86 66.38 60.87
CA GLY A 147 -13.12 66.77 59.50
C GLY A 147 -12.21 66.05 58.49
N LYS A 148 -10.90 65.95 58.78
CA LYS A 148 -9.95 65.20 57.95
C LYS A 148 -10.32 63.71 57.86
N VAL A 149 -10.72 63.07 58.97
CA VAL A 149 -11.21 61.68 58.97
C VAL A 149 -12.42 61.53 58.02
N GLN A 150 -13.33 62.50 58.01
CA GLN A 150 -14.50 62.48 57.13
C GLN A 150 -14.14 62.64 55.65
N ASP A 151 -13.17 63.48 55.33
CA ASP A 151 -12.69 63.66 53.97
C ASP A 151 -11.92 62.43 53.47
N VAL A 152 -11.06 61.86 54.31
CA VAL A 152 -10.36 60.58 54.06
C VAL A 152 -11.37 59.46 53.82
N SER A 153 -12.44 59.37 54.63
CA SER A 153 -13.49 58.37 54.46
C SER A 153 -14.22 58.51 53.13
N LYS A 154 -14.54 59.73 52.69
CA LYS A 154 -15.19 59.97 51.39
C LYS A 154 -14.27 59.62 50.23
N GLU A 155 -12.98 59.94 50.35
CA GLU A 155 -12.00 59.61 49.32
C GLU A 155 -11.82 58.10 49.18
N MET A 156 -11.78 57.36 50.29
CA MET A 156 -11.79 55.90 50.28
C MET A 156 -13.03 55.33 49.58
N GLU A 157 -14.23 55.88 49.83
CA GLU A 157 -15.46 55.43 49.16
C GLU A 157 -15.38 55.63 47.63
N LYS A 158 -14.76 56.71 47.16
CA LYS A 158 -14.50 56.93 45.72
C LYS A 158 -13.47 55.94 45.17
N GLN A 159 -12.33 55.78 45.84
CA GLN A 159 -11.28 54.84 45.44
C GLN A 159 -11.81 53.41 45.35
N ILE A 160 -12.55 52.95 46.37
CA ILE A 160 -13.21 51.64 46.37
C ILE A 160 -14.14 51.48 45.17
N SER A 161 -14.92 52.51 44.85
CA SER A 161 -15.85 52.47 43.71
C SER A 161 -15.11 52.35 42.37
N SER A 162 -13.99 53.06 42.23
CA SER A 162 -13.13 52.96 41.04
C SER A 162 -12.52 51.57 40.92
N PHE A 163 -11.79 51.13 41.95
CA PHE A 163 -11.10 49.85 41.94
C PHE A 163 -12.04 48.66 41.84
N SER A 164 -13.28 48.74 42.34
CA SER A 164 -14.27 47.64 42.19
C SER A 164 -14.53 47.31 40.71
N ARG A 165 -14.57 48.33 39.85
CA ARG A 165 -14.77 48.14 38.40
C ARG A 165 -13.56 47.50 37.75
N ASP A 166 -12.37 47.95 38.13
CA ASP A 166 -11.11 47.45 37.58
C ASP A 166 -10.84 46.00 38.01
N VAL A 167 -11.07 45.67 39.28
CA VAL A 167 -10.97 44.29 39.81
C VAL A 167 -11.87 43.34 39.02
N GLU A 168 -13.13 43.70 38.79
CA GLU A 168 -14.07 42.84 38.05
C GLU A 168 -13.74 42.76 36.56
N ARG A 169 -13.27 43.86 35.95
CA ARG A 169 -12.81 43.86 34.56
C ARG A 169 -11.61 42.92 34.38
N ASN A 170 -10.61 43.02 35.25
CA ASN A 170 -9.42 42.18 35.22
C ASN A 170 -9.77 40.71 35.52
N ARG A 171 -10.67 40.45 36.48
CA ARG A 171 -11.16 39.08 36.76
C ARG A 171 -11.70 38.40 35.52
N LYS A 172 -12.58 39.09 34.77
CA LYS A 172 -13.15 38.57 33.51
C LYS A 172 -12.09 38.38 32.43
N ALA A 173 -11.14 39.31 32.31
CA ALA A 173 -10.06 39.21 31.33
C ALA A 173 -9.13 38.02 31.62
N VAL A 174 -8.71 37.85 32.88
CA VAL A 174 -7.89 36.73 33.35
C VAL A 174 -8.61 35.41 33.15
N GLN A 175 -9.88 35.28 33.56
CA GLN A 175 -10.66 34.05 33.34
C GLN A 175 -10.76 33.64 31.86
N ARG A 176 -10.95 34.62 30.95
CA ARG A 176 -10.94 34.34 29.51
C ARG A 176 -9.57 33.87 29.04
N ALA A 177 -8.50 34.55 29.43
CA ALA A 177 -7.15 34.18 29.06
C ALA A 177 -6.75 32.80 29.59
N GLU A 178 -7.11 32.47 30.83
CA GLU A 178 -6.89 31.14 31.42
C GLU A 178 -7.58 30.03 30.62
N SER A 179 -8.82 30.28 30.17
CA SER A 179 -9.57 29.31 29.35
C SER A 179 -8.93 29.09 27.97
N GLN A 180 -8.49 30.17 27.31
CA GLN A 180 -7.86 30.11 25.99
C GLN A 180 -6.53 29.37 26.04
N VAL A 181 -5.69 29.63 27.05
CA VAL A 181 -4.41 28.94 27.22
C VAL A 181 -4.62 27.46 27.46
N SER A 182 -5.54 27.11 28.35
CA SER A 182 -5.84 25.71 28.69
C SER A 182 -6.25 24.92 27.45
N GLU A 183 -7.07 25.51 26.58
CA GLU A 183 -7.49 24.91 25.31
C GLU A 183 -6.30 24.74 24.34
N VAL A 184 -5.47 25.77 24.22
CA VAL A 184 -4.39 25.81 23.23
C VAL A 184 -3.18 24.95 23.63
N ILE A 185 -2.90 24.77 24.92
CA ILE A 185 -1.80 23.89 25.39
C ILE A 185 -2.21 22.43 25.55
N ALA A 186 -3.51 22.10 25.50
CA ALA A 186 -4.02 20.74 25.76
C ALA A 186 -3.37 19.68 24.84
N TRP A 187 -3.13 20.01 23.58
CA TRP A 187 -2.49 19.10 22.61
C TRP A 187 -0.96 19.00 22.81
N LEU A 188 -0.37 19.86 23.64
CA LEU A 188 1.05 19.88 23.99
C LEU A 188 1.32 19.40 25.43
N ARG A 189 0.35 18.77 26.09
CA ARG A 189 0.41 18.41 27.54
C ARG A 189 1.65 17.63 28.00
N HIS A 190 2.35 16.96 27.09
CA HIS A 190 3.54 16.16 27.39
C HIS A 190 4.85 16.89 27.05
N TYR A 191 4.79 18.15 26.65
CA TYR A 191 5.94 18.94 26.24
C TYR A 191 6.25 20.05 27.26
N PRO A 192 7.52 20.45 27.43
CA PRO A 192 7.92 21.52 28.34
C PRO A 192 7.15 22.83 28.12
N LEU A 193 6.76 23.12 26.88
CA LEU A 193 6.01 24.31 26.51
C LEU A 193 4.64 24.42 27.21
N SER A 194 3.99 23.30 27.53
CA SER A 194 2.73 23.36 28.30
C SER A 194 2.96 23.76 29.74
N ILE A 195 4.14 23.42 30.31
CA ILE A 195 4.52 23.81 31.67
C ILE A 195 4.75 25.33 31.75
N GLU A 196 5.38 25.91 30.71
CA GLU A 196 5.58 27.35 30.60
C GLU A 196 4.23 28.09 30.56
N GLY A 197 3.32 27.69 29.66
CA GLY A 197 1.98 28.28 29.57
C GLY A 197 1.17 28.13 30.87
N GLU A 198 1.28 26.98 31.53
CA GLU A 198 0.63 26.71 32.82
C GLU A 198 1.22 27.55 33.97
N THR A 199 2.51 27.88 33.90
CA THR A 199 3.17 28.76 34.87
C THR A 199 2.67 30.19 34.73
N ILE A 200 2.64 30.72 33.50
CA ILE A 200 2.09 32.07 33.21
C ILE A 200 0.62 32.15 33.64
N ARG A 201 -0.16 31.09 33.40
CA ARG A 201 -1.56 30.98 33.84
C ARG A 201 -1.70 31.12 35.36
N LYS A 202 -0.88 30.38 36.12
CA LYS A 202 -0.89 30.42 37.59
C LYS A 202 -0.48 31.78 38.14
N ASP A 203 0.54 32.40 37.54
CA ASP A 203 1.02 33.72 37.96
C ASP A 203 -0.05 34.80 37.76
N LEU A 204 -0.75 34.80 36.62
CA LEU A 204 -1.89 35.68 36.34
C LEU A 204 -3.02 35.51 37.37
N SER A 205 -3.36 34.25 37.69
CA SER A 205 -4.36 33.92 38.70
C SER A 205 -3.99 34.47 40.07
N ALA A 206 -2.72 34.30 40.47
CA ALA A 206 -2.19 34.80 41.73
C ALA A 206 -2.20 36.34 41.80
N MET A 207 -1.83 37.04 40.71
CA MET A 207 -1.89 38.51 40.64
C MET A 207 -3.32 39.03 40.77
N GLN A 208 -4.29 38.39 40.10
CA GLN A 208 -5.70 38.76 40.20
C GLN A 208 -6.28 38.52 41.60
N GLN A 209 -5.88 37.42 42.25
CA GLN A 209 -6.28 37.14 43.62
C GLN A 209 -5.71 38.20 44.58
N ALA A 210 -4.41 38.51 44.47
CA ALA A 210 -3.78 39.55 45.26
C ALA A 210 -4.45 40.93 45.07
N TYR A 211 -4.88 41.26 43.84
CA TYR A 211 -5.61 42.50 43.57
C TYR A 211 -6.98 42.53 44.28
N SER A 212 -7.68 41.40 44.30
CA SER A 212 -8.98 41.25 44.98
C SER A 212 -8.86 41.30 46.51
N ASP A 213 -7.78 40.72 47.05
CA ASP A 213 -7.48 40.73 48.49
C ASP A 213 -7.12 42.16 48.97
N ARG A 214 -6.34 42.90 48.18
CA ARG A 214 -6.04 44.32 48.42
C ARG A 214 -7.31 45.18 48.41
N HIS A 215 -8.20 44.96 47.43
CA HIS A 215 -9.48 45.65 47.36
C HIS A 215 -10.35 45.40 48.61
N SER A 216 -10.41 44.13 49.05
CA SER A 216 -11.12 43.75 50.27
C SER A 216 -10.52 44.40 51.53
N SER A 217 -9.18 44.51 51.58
CA SER A 217 -8.47 45.20 52.67
C SER A 217 -8.81 46.69 52.71
N LEU A 218 -8.85 47.37 51.55
CA LEU A 218 -9.25 48.76 51.44
C LEU A 218 -10.71 48.98 51.89
N GLN A 219 -11.61 48.07 51.53
CA GLN A 219 -13.00 48.09 52.00
C GLN A 219 -13.11 47.94 53.51
N ASN A 220 -12.30 47.08 54.12
CA ASN A 220 -12.27 46.89 55.57
C ASN A 220 -11.73 48.14 56.29
N MET A 221 -10.65 48.75 55.77
CA MET A 221 -10.14 50.02 56.29
C MET A 221 -11.20 51.14 56.20
N ALA A 222 -11.96 51.22 55.09
CA ALA A 222 -13.03 52.22 54.95
C ALA A 222 -14.17 51.99 55.94
N LYS A 223 -14.53 50.74 56.24
CA LYS A 223 -15.50 50.40 57.30
C LYS A 223 -15.01 50.85 58.67
N GLN A 224 -13.71 50.66 58.97
CA GLN A 224 -13.10 51.14 60.22
C GLN A 224 -13.12 52.67 60.31
N MET A 225 -12.80 53.36 59.21
CA MET A 225 -12.86 54.83 59.13
C MET A 225 -14.28 55.36 59.41
N LYS A 226 -15.30 54.70 58.83
CA LYS A 226 -16.71 55.02 59.06
C LYS A 226 -17.16 54.71 60.49
N HIS A 227 -16.62 53.66 61.10
CA HIS A 227 -16.84 53.30 62.50
C HIS A 227 -16.33 54.40 63.44
N PHE A 228 -15.14 54.96 63.20
CA PHE A 228 -14.61 56.06 64.01
C PHE A 228 -15.50 57.30 64.03
N LEU A 229 -16.22 57.56 62.93
CA LEU A 229 -17.11 58.72 62.81
C LEU A 229 -18.54 58.46 63.31
N SER A 230 -19.05 57.25 63.14
CA SER A 230 -20.49 56.97 63.30
C SER A 230 -20.85 55.65 63.98
N GLY A 231 -19.88 54.76 64.19
CA GLY A 231 -20.07 53.48 64.88
C GLY A 231 -20.24 53.64 66.39
N ALA A 232 -20.54 52.55 67.08
CA ALA A 232 -20.56 52.54 68.54
C ALA A 232 -19.20 52.10 69.07
N ALA A 233 -18.52 52.94 69.85
CA ALA A 233 -17.18 52.66 70.35
C ALA A 233 -17.14 51.42 71.26
N SER A 234 -16.08 50.65 71.12
CA SER A 234 -15.71 49.62 72.09
C SER A 234 -15.08 50.27 73.32
N LYS A 235 -15.08 49.56 74.46
CA LYS A 235 -14.51 50.06 75.71
C LYS A 235 -13.02 50.43 75.54
N GLY A 236 -12.65 51.68 75.80
CA GLY A 236 -11.28 52.18 75.70
C GLY A 236 -10.81 52.50 74.27
N GLU A 237 -11.70 52.43 73.29
CA GLU A 237 -11.37 52.75 71.89
C GLU A 237 -11.12 54.25 71.70
N GLU A 238 -11.78 55.08 72.49
CA GLU A 238 -11.66 56.54 72.54
C GLU A 238 -10.22 57.03 72.84
N GLU A 239 -9.43 56.25 73.60
CA GLU A 239 -8.05 56.61 73.96
C GLU A 239 -7.05 56.37 72.82
N THR A 240 -7.40 55.50 71.87
CA THR A 240 -6.48 55.04 70.80
C THR A 240 -6.93 55.43 69.39
N VAL A 241 -8.12 56.02 69.26
CA VAL A 241 -8.76 56.30 67.96
C VAL A 241 -7.89 57.12 67.01
N TRP A 242 -7.18 58.12 67.53
CA TRP A 242 -6.34 59.01 66.70
C TRP A 242 -5.09 58.31 66.17
N ALA A 243 -4.42 57.49 66.99
CA ALA A 243 -3.27 56.70 66.55
C ALA A 243 -3.68 55.64 65.52
N LYS A 244 -4.84 55.01 65.71
CA LYS A 244 -5.40 54.06 64.73
C LYS A 244 -5.81 54.74 63.44
N PHE A 245 -6.36 55.96 63.50
CA PHE A 245 -6.66 56.75 62.31
C PHE A 245 -5.39 57.02 61.49
N ASP A 246 -4.33 57.53 62.11
CA ASP A 246 -3.07 57.84 61.41
C ASP A 246 -2.46 56.59 60.76
N GLN A 247 -2.52 55.45 61.47
CA GLN A 247 -2.08 54.17 60.93
C GLN A 247 -2.90 53.76 59.70
N ILE A 248 -4.23 53.79 59.80
CA ILE A 248 -5.11 53.40 58.69
C ILE A 248 -4.94 54.33 57.49
N ASP A 249 -4.77 55.64 57.70
CA ASP A 249 -4.56 56.59 56.60
C ASP A 249 -3.21 56.36 55.90
N GLY A 250 -2.15 56.08 56.67
CA GLY A 250 -0.84 55.69 56.13
C GLY A 250 -0.89 54.39 55.33
N ASP A 251 -1.49 53.34 55.90
CA ASP A 251 -1.64 52.04 55.24
C ASP A 251 -2.51 52.14 53.98
N ARG A 252 -3.56 52.98 54.01
CA ARG A 252 -4.42 53.27 52.85
C ARG A 252 -3.62 53.85 51.69
N ILE A 253 -2.77 54.85 51.94
CA ILE A 253 -1.99 55.52 50.89
C ILE A 253 -1.09 54.49 50.19
N GLN A 254 -0.38 53.66 50.95
CA GLN A 254 0.48 52.62 50.37
C GLN A 254 -0.35 51.59 49.58
N LEU A 255 -1.49 51.16 50.13
CA LEU A 255 -2.36 50.19 49.48
C LEU A 255 -2.96 50.75 48.17
N ALA A 256 -3.37 52.02 48.16
CA ALA A 256 -3.92 52.67 46.97
C ALA A 256 -2.88 52.75 45.83
N VAL A 257 -1.63 53.12 46.13
CA VAL A 257 -0.55 53.12 45.13
C VAL A 257 -0.34 51.72 44.53
N GLN A 258 -0.27 50.69 45.37
CA GLN A 258 -0.16 49.30 44.88
C GLN A 258 -1.37 48.88 44.03
N MET A 259 -2.57 49.34 44.38
CA MET A 259 -3.79 49.06 43.61
C MET A 259 -3.85 49.79 42.27
N GLU A 260 -3.22 50.95 42.13
CA GLU A 260 -3.11 51.69 40.87
C GLU A 260 -2.11 51.06 39.89
N GLU A 261 -1.02 50.47 40.39
CA GLU A 261 0.01 49.82 39.55
C GLU A 261 -0.39 48.41 39.08
N THR A 262 -1.23 47.71 39.83
CA THR A 262 -1.56 46.30 39.58
C THR A 262 -2.26 46.06 38.22
N PRO A 263 -3.23 46.88 37.77
CA PRO A 263 -3.87 46.72 36.46
C PRO A 263 -2.89 46.72 35.28
N GLU A 264 -1.90 47.63 35.26
CA GLU A 264 -0.90 47.67 34.19
C GLU A 264 -0.03 46.42 34.15
N ASN A 265 0.30 45.86 35.32
CA ASN A 265 1.08 44.62 35.40
C ASN A 265 0.27 43.40 34.91
N ILE A 266 -1.01 43.32 35.27
CA ILE A 266 -1.91 42.29 34.75
C ILE A 266 -2.06 42.42 33.23
N GLU A 267 -2.21 43.64 32.69
CA GLU A 267 -2.31 43.87 31.24
C GLU A 267 -1.05 43.44 30.47
N LYS A 268 0.14 43.71 31.02
CA LYS A 268 1.42 43.25 30.44
C LYS A 268 1.48 41.72 30.37
N GLU A 269 1.10 41.01 31.42
CA GLU A 269 1.10 39.54 31.44
C GLU A 269 0.01 38.95 30.52
N LEU A 270 -1.18 39.57 30.47
CA LEU A 270 -2.23 39.20 29.52
C LEU A 270 -1.74 39.31 28.06
N LYS A 271 -0.98 40.35 27.74
CA LYS A 271 -0.43 40.54 26.39
C LYS A 271 0.62 39.46 26.04
N LYS A 272 1.53 39.15 26.96
CA LYS A 272 2.49 38.04 26.78
C LYS A 272 1.79 36.71 26.55
N LEU A 273 0.72 36.46 27.31
CA LEU A 273 -0.07 35.24 27.20
C LEU A 273 -0.83 35.16 25.86
N ALA A 274 -1.34 36.28 25.37
CA ALA A 274 -1.97 36.36 24.04
C ALA A 274 -0.96 36.04 22.92
N GLU A 275 0.24 36.64 22.96
CA GLU A 275 1.32 36.36 22.01
C GLU A 275 1.76 34.89 22.05
N PHE A 276 1.85 34.31 23.25
CA PHE A 276 2.12 32.88 23.42
C PHE A 276 1.03 32.02 22.79
N THR A 277 -0.24 32.32 23.09
CA THR A 277 -1.40 31.57 22.58
C THR A 277 -1.48 31.61 21.05
N GLU A 278 -1.21 32.78 20.45
CA GLU A 278 -1.16 32.95 19.00
C GLU A 278 -0.07 32.08 18.35
N LYS A 279 1.17 32.12 18.88
CA LYS A 279 2.28 31.29 18.38
C LYS A 279 1.97 29.79 18.42
N ILE A 280 1.30 29.32 19.48
CA ILE A 280 0.90 27.90 19.57
C ILE A 280 -0.25 27.57 18.61
N GLY A 281 -1.19 28.51 18.42
CA GLY A 281 -2.23 28.40 17.40
C GLY A 281 -1.64 28.27 15.99
N ASP A 282 -0.68 29.12 15.65
CA ASP A 282 0.06 29.07 14.37
C ASP A 282 0.80 27.76 14.19
N PHE A 283 1.51 27.31 15.22
CA PHE A 283 2.21 26.03 15.17
C PHE A 283 1.24 24.87 14.98
N LYS A 284 0.08 24.86 15.65
CA LYS A 284 -0.96 23.84 15.44
C LYS A 284 -1.50 23.87 14.01
N ARG A 285 -1.68 25.05 13.41
CA ARG A 285 -2.11 25.21 12.01
C ARG A 285 -1.06 24.67 11.04
N GLU A 286 0.22 24.96 11.26
CA GLU A 286 1.33 24.43 10.46
C GLU A 286 1.32 22.89 10.47
N VAL A 287 1.28 22.28 11.66
CA VAL A 287 1.23 20.81 11.82
C VAL A 287 -0.01 20.21 11.14
N SER A 288 -1.16 20.86 11.28
CA SER A 288 -2.42 20.42 10.65
C SER A 288 -2.36 20.51 9.13
N SER A 289 -1.72 21.54 8.58
CA SER A 289 -1.51 21.69 7.13
C SER A 289 -0.67 20.54 6.60
N SER A 290 0.50 20.27 7.20
CA SER A 290 1.36 19.16 6.74
C SER A 290 0.69 17.79 6.84
N LYS A 291 -0.17 17.59 7.85
CA LYS A 291 -0.99 16.38 7.96
C LYS A 291 -2.00 16.28 6.80
N ASN A 292 -2.69 17.37 6.47
CA ASN A 292 -3.64 17.39 5.36
C ASN A 292 -2.95 17.17 4.01
N ASP A 293 -1.76 17.75 3.81
CA ASP A 293 -0.93 17.52 2.64
C ASP A 293 -0.55 16.03 2.53
N LEU A 294 -0.10 15.43 3.64
CA LEU A 294 0.19 13.99 3.71
C LEU A 294 -1.04 13.13 3.38
N ASP A 295 -2.23 13.45 3.89
CA ASP A 295 -3.47 12.74 3.54
C ASP A 295 -3.83 12.87 2.05
N GLY A 296 -3.49 14.01 1.43
CA GLY A 296 -3.59 14.21 -0.01
C GLY A 296 -2.66 13.27 -0.78
N GLU A 297 -1.38 13.25 -0.39
CA GLU A 297 -0.36 12.37 -0.97
C GLU A 297 -0.70 10.89 -0.81
N ILE A 298 -1.14 10.46 0.38
CA ILE A 298 -1.55 9.07 0.64
C ILE A 298 -2.66 8.65 -0.33
N ARG A 299 -3.66 9.52 -0.57
CA ARG A 299 -4.74 9.22 -1.51
C ARG A 299 -4.25 9.12 -2.95
N SER A 300 -3.31 9.99 -3.34
CA SER A 300 -2.67 9.93 -4.67
C SER A 300 -1.90 8.63 -4.87
N VAL A 301 -1.00 8.32 -3.93
CA VAL A 301 -0.15 7.13 -3.94
C VAL A 301 -1.00 5.86 -3.92
N THR A 302 -2.05 5.80 -3.10
CA THR A 302 -2.95 4.63 -3.04
C THR A 302 -3.58 4.32 -4.40
N ARG A 303 -4.03 5.34 -5.14
CA ARG A 303 -4.58 5.15 -6.49
C ARG A 303 -3.53 4.65 -7.47
N GLU A 304 -2.31 5.19 -7.43
CA GLU A 304 -1.22 4.71 -8.29
C GLU A 304 -0.81 3.28 -7.95
N VAL A 305 -0.81 2.90 -6.67
CA VAL A 305 -0.52 1.52 -6.25
C VAL A 305 -1.58 0.56 -6.76
N GLU A 306 -2.87 0.88 -6.59
CA GLU A 306 -3.97 0.05 -7.12
C GLU A 306 -3.89 -0.10 -8.64
N LYS A 307 -3.57 0.98 -9.35
CA LYS A 307 -3.35 0.96 -10.80
C LYS A 307 -2.17 0.07 -11.18
N ASN A 308 -1.04 0.21 -10.50
CA ASN A 308 0.15 -0.60 -10.77
C ASN A 308 -0.09 -2.09 -10.47
N SER A 309 -0.80 -2.40 -9.38
CA SER A 309 -1.21 -3.76 -9.01
C SER A 309 -2.10 -4.40 -10.08
N LYS A 310 -3.10 -3.68 -10.59
CA LYS A 310 -3.96 -4.15 -11.70
C LYS A 310 -3.14 -4.44 -12.96
N LEU A 311 -2.27 -3.52 -13.37
CA LEU A 311 -1.42 -3.69 -14.55
C LEU A 311 -0.44 -4.87 -14.37
N GLY A 312 0.17 -5.00 -13.19
CA GLY A 312 1.04 -6.14 -12.86
C GLY A 312 0.29 -7.47 -12.89
N GLY A 313 -0.94 -7.50 -12.39
CA GLY A 313 -1.82 -8.67 -12.44
C GLY A 313 -2.18 -9.09 -13.86
N VAL A 314 -2.43 -8.13 -14.76
CA VAL A 314 -2.70 -8.42 -16.18
C VAL A 314 -1.50 -9.09 -16.85
N VAL A 315 -0.30 -8.49 -16.73
CA VAL A 315 0.93 -9.05 -17.34
C VAL A 315 1.26 -10.41 -16.73
N SER A 316 1.10 -10.56 -15.41
CA SER A 316 1.27 -11.84 -14.73
C SER A 316 0.31 -12.92 -15.26
N THR A 317 -0.95 -12.58 -15.53
CA THR A 317 -1.95 -13.51 -16.06
C THR A 317 -1.67 -13.87 -17.52
N GLN A 318 -1.20 -12.90 -18.31
CA GLN A 318 -0.74 -13.16 -19.69
C GLN A 318 0.45 -14.11 -19.69
N PHE A 319 1.40 -13.92 -18.78
CA PHE A 319 2.52 -14.85 -18.62
C PHE A 319 2.06 -16.28 -18.26
N ASP A 320 1.10 -16.44 -17.34
CA ASP A 320 0.55 -17.77 -17.02
C ASP A 320 -0.04 -18.47 -18.24
N LYS A 321 -0.72 -17.71 -19.13
CA LYS A 321 -1.25 -18.25 -20.39
C LYS A 321 -0.14 -18.65 -21.37
N SER A 322 0.88 -17.80 -21.55
CA SER A 322 1.98 -18.06 -22.48
C SER A 322 2.91 -19.18 -22.00
N LYS A 323 3.02 -19.38 -20.68
CA LYS A 323 3.84 -20.44 -20.06
C LYS A 323 3.28 -21.85 -20.29
N SER A 324 1.96 -21.99 -20.48
CA SER A 324 1.30 -23.30 -20.58
C SER A 324 1.88 -24.16 -21.71
N GLY A 325 2.44 -25.32 -21.33
CA GLY A 325 3.08 -26.27 -22.25
C GLY A 325 4.55 -25.96 -22.55
N MET A 326 5.11 -24.92 -21.94
CA MET A 326 6.51 -24.48 -22.12
C MET A 326 7.33 -24.58 -20.82
N GLU A 327 6.76 -25.15 -19.75
CA GLU A 327 7.35 -25.23 -18.41
C GLU A 327 8.79 -25.77 -18.34
N PRO A 328 9.21 -26.78 -19.12
CA PRO A 328 10.56 -27.32 -19.02
C PRO A 328 11.64 -26.41 -19.64
N TYR A 329 11.27 -25.37 -20.40
CA TYR A 329 12.26 -24.56 -21.13
C TYR A 329 12.90 -23.47 -20.27
N PRO A 330 14.22 -23.19 -20.42
CA PRO A 330 14.94 -22.23 -19.57
C PRO A 330 14.38 -20.80 -19.59
N ILE A 331 13.76 -20.37 -20.70
CA ILE A 331 13.16 -19.04 -20.82
C ILE A 331 12.02 -18.83 -19.81
N ILE A 332 11.28 -19.89 -19.46
CA ILE A 332 10.21 -19.82 -18.45
C ILE A 332 10.79 -19.58 -17.06
N ILE A 333 11.88 -20.25 -16.70
CA ILE A 333 12.55 -20.07 -15.40
C ILE A 333 13.02 -18.62 -15.24
N LYS A 334 13.58 -18.02 -16.30
CA LYS A 334 14.00 -16.62 -16.31
C LYS A 334 12.80 -15.67 -16.14
N SER A 335 11.72 -15.91 -16.87
CA SER A 335 10.51 -15.10 -16.79
C SER A 335 9.79 -15.22 -15.45
N ASP A 336 9.76 -16.41 -14.83
CA ASP A 336 9.27 -16.64 -13.47
C ASP A 336 10.04 -15.80 -12.46
N SER A 337 11.37 -15.68 -12.59
CA SER A 337 12.21 -14.83 -11.74
C SER A 337 11.87 -13.35 -11.89
N VAL A 338 11.66 -12.87 -13.13
CA VAL A 338 11.23 -11.48 -13.39
C VAL A 338 9.84 -11.22 -12.79
N ARG A 339 8.89 -12.15 -12.96
CA ARG A 339 7.56 -12.08 -12.35
C ARG A 339 7.63 -12.05 -10.82
N ALA A 340 8.42 -12.93 -10.21
CA ALA A 340 8.59 -12.98 -8.76
C ALA A 340 9.13 -11.64 -8.23
N ARG A 341 10.09 -11.04 -8.94
CA ARG A 341 10.62 -9.70 -8.61
C ARG A 341 9.55 -8.61 -8.74
N LEU A 342 8.75 -8.64 -9.80
CA LEU A 342 7.64 -7.69 -9.99
C LEU A 342 6.63 -7.78 -8.83
N LEU A 343 6.23 -8.99 -8.43
CA LEU A 343 5.31 -9.22 -7.32
C LEU A 343 5.90 -8.78 -5.97
N ALA A 344 7.18 -9.06 -5.74
CA ALA A 344 7.87 -8.59 -4.54
C ALA A 344 7.92 -7.06 -4.47
N MET A 345 8.25 -6.38 -5.58
CA MET A 345 8.26 -4.92 -5.65
C MET A 345 6.85 -4.32 -5.43
N GLN A 346 5.80 -4.97 -5.95
CA GLN A 346 4.42 -4.54 -5.71
C GLN A 346 4.07 -4.67 -4.22
N SER A 347 4.43 -5.79 -3.58
CA SER A 347 4.22 -5.99 -2.14
C SER A 347 4.98 -4.97 -1.30
N ASP A 348 6.22 -4.66 -1.67
CA ASP A 348 7.00 -3.61 -1.00
C ASP A 348 6.30 -2.26 -1.14
N TYR A 349 5.75 -1.96 -2.31
CA TYR A 349 5.04 -0.71 -2.56
C TYR A 349 3.78 -0.57 -1.68
N ASP A 350 3.03 -1.66 -1.48
CA ASP A 350 1.88 -1.72 -0.56
C ASP A 350 2.33 -1.42 0.89
N VAL A 351 3.43 -2.04 1.35
CA VAL A 351 4.01 -1.79 2.69
C VAL A 351 4.48 -0.33 2.83
N MET A 352 4.88 0.32 1.73
CA MET A 352 5.25 1.73 1.76
C MET A 352 4.07 2.65 2.06
N ILE A 353 2.88 2.36 1.54
CA ILE A 353 1.64 3.07 1.88
C ILE A 353 1.29 2.88 3.35
N ASP A 354 1.37 1.66 3.87
CA ASP A 354 1.09 1.38 5.28
C ASP A 354 2.01 2.18 6.21
N SER A 355 3.27 2.36 5.81
CA SER A 355 4.19 3.23 6.53
C SER A 355 3.78 4.70 6.48
N LEU A 356 3.28 5.23 5.36
CA LEU A 356 2.74 6.61 5.30
C LEU A 356 1.51 6.76 6.19
N ASN A 357 0.59 5.78 6.15
CA ASN A 357 -0.56 5.72 7.06
C ASN A 357 -0.11 5.70 8.53
N GLY A 358 0.98 4.98 8.83
CA GLY A 358 1.61 4.98 10.15
C GLY A 358 2.12 6.36 10.57
N ILE A 359 2.66 7.15 9.64
CA ILE A 359 3.11 8.54 9.89
C ILE A 359 1.90 9.46 10.09
N ALA A 360 0.86 9.36 9.25
CA ALA A 360 -0.38 10.13 9.40
C ALA A 360 -1.03 9.90 10.77
N ARG A 361 -1.11 8.64 11.23
CA ARG A 361 -1.58 8.32 12.58
C ARG A 361 -0.71 8.93 13.69
N ARG A 362 0.59 9.11 13.46
CA ARG A 362 1.47 9.81 14.42
C ARG A 362 1.18 11.31 14.45
N TYR A 363 0.91 11.94 13.30
CA TYR A 363 0.39 13.31 13.26
C TYR A 363 -0.92 13.44 14.04
N ASP A 364 -1.87 12.52 13.87
CA ASP A 364 -3.14 12.53 14.62
C ASP A 364 -2.92 12.41 16.13
N ARG A 365 -2.03 11.51 16.57
CA ARG A 365 -1.65 11.38 17.99
C ARG A 365 -0.99 12.65 18.52
N PHE A 366 -0.16 13.30 17.71
CA PHE A 366 0.50 14.54 18.08
C PHE A 366 -0.51 15.68 18.22
N LEU A 367 -1.37 15.90 17.23
CA LEU A 367 -2.42 16.93 17.23
C LEU A 367 -3.50 16.73 18.31
N SER A 368 -3.72 15.48 18.76
CA SER A 368 -4.64 15.15 19.85
C SER A 368 -4.01 15.19 21.25
N GLY A 369 -2.70 15.43 21.37
CA GLY A 369 -1.98 15.39 22.64
C GLY A 369 -1.77 14.00 23.24
N ASN A 370 -2.04 12.95 22.48
CA ASN A 370 -1.82 11.55 22.88
C ASN A 370 -0.42 11.03 22.53
N PHE A 371 0.43 11.87 21.98
CA PHE A 371 1.82 11.55 21.69
C PHE A 371 2.70 11.83 22.90
N VAL A 372 3.37 10.79 23.40
CA VAL A 372 4.33 10.91 24.50
C VAL A 372 5.74 11.01 23.90
N PRO A 373 6.43 12.15 24.05
CA PRO A 373 7.79 12.32 23.54
C PRO A 373 8.81 11.67 24.48
N SER A 374 10.01 11.43 23.97
CA SER A 374 11.18 11.13 24.79
C SER A 374 11.53 12.33 25.70
N GLU A 375 12.12 12.04 26.85
CA GLU A 375 12.52 13.05 27.82
C GLU A 375 13.40 14.13 27.17
N GLY A 376 13.14 15.41 27.48
CA GLY A 376 13.86 16.56 26.92
C GLY A 376 13.51 16.93 25.46
N THR A 377 12.61 16.20 24.80
CA THR A 377 12.26 16.49 23.40
C THR A 377 11.23 17.61 23.30
N THR A 378 11.46 18.58 22.42
CA THR A 378 10.51 19.68 22.19
C THR A 378 9.43 19.28 21.16
N ALA A 379 8.31 20.01 21.19
CA ALA A 379 7.22 19.80 20.22
C ALA A 379 7.69 20.06 18.78
N ARG A 380 8.58 21.05 18.59
CA ARG A 380 9.18 21.36 17.28
C ARG A 380 10.05 20.20 16.77
N ILE A 381 10.94 19.65 17.61
CA ILE A 381 11.77 18.50 17.22
C ILE A 381 10.90 17.29 16.83
N THR A 382 9.80 17.05 17.55
CA THR A 382 8.87 15.96 17.21
C THR A 382 8.22 16.18 15.85
N TYR A 383 7.74 17.39 15.59
CA TYR A 383 7.15 17.75 14.30
C TYR A 383 8.16 17.65 13.15
N ASP A 384 9.36 18.22 13.31
CA ASP A 384 10.41 18.19 12.28
C ASP A 384 10.80 16.73 11.96
N GLY A 385 10.88 15.87 12.98
CA GLY A 385 11.12 14.44 12.79
C GLY A 385 9.99 13.68 12.10
N LEU A 386 8.72 14.09 12.26
CA LEU A 386 7.60 13.56 11.49
C LEU A 386 7.67 14.01 10.03
N LEU A 387 7.96 15.29 9.81
CA LEU A 387 8.07 15.89 8.48
C LEU A 387 9.23 15.27 7.68
N GLU A 388 10.37 15.02 8.31
CA GLU A 388 11.52 14.38 7.67
C GLU A 388 11.22 12.92 7.31
N ARG A 389 10.57 12.16 8.19
CA ARG A 389 10.11 10.80 7.89
C ARG A 389 9.12 10.77 6.73
N GLN A 390 8.18 11.72 6.70
CA GLN A 390 7.26 11.90 5.58
C GLN A 390 8.02 12.13 4.27
N LYS A 391 8.90 13.14 4.22
CA LYS A 391 9.67 13.47 3.02
C LYS A 391 10.52 12.30 2.52
N ASN A 392 11.23 11.64 3.43
CA ASN A 392 12.06 10.48 3.09
C ASN A 392 11.22 9.32 2.54
N ARG A 393 10.03 9.08 3.10
CA ARG A 393 9.15 8.01 2.62
C ARG A 393 8.52 8.33 1.27
N LEU A 394 8.06 9.58 1.06
CA LEU A 394 7.51 10.03 -0.21
C LEU A 394 8.55 9.94 -1.34
N ARG A 395 9.79 10.38 -1.11
CA ARG A 395 10.87 10.31 -2.10
C ARG A 395 11.13 8.88 -2.61
N VAL A 396 11.05 7.88 -1.72
CA VAL A 396 11.24 6.47 -2.11
C VAL A 396 10.02 5.94 -2.88
N ILE A 397 8.82 6.38 -2.50
CA ILE A 397 7.55 6.02 -3.12
C ILE A 397 7.41 6.58 -4.54
N GLU A 398 7.85 7.81 -4.78
CA GLU A 398 7.77 8.50 -6.06
C GLU A 398 8.51 7.75 -7.18
N GLN A 399 9.54 6.97 -6.84
CA GLN A 399 10.33 6.20 -7.82
C GLN A 399 9.74 4.82 -8.13
N GLN A 400 8.83 4.31 -7.30
CA GLN A 400 8.30 2.95 -7.45
C GLN A 400 7.47 2.74 -8.74
N PRO A 401 6.60 3.68 -9.17
CA PRO A 401 5.83 3.51 -10.41
C PRO A 401 6.69 3.25 -11.63
N ASP A 402 7.79 3.98 -11.79
CA ASP A 402 8.70 3.84 -12.93
C ASP A 402 9.46 2.51 -12.89
N LEU A 403 9.92 2.11 -11.70
CA LEU A 403 10.60 0.82 -11.51
C LEU A 403 9.66 -0.37 -11.78
N LEU A 404 8.40 -0.29 -11.34
CA LEU A 404 7.36 -1.28 -11.63
C LEU A 404 7.01 -1.30 -13.12
N ALA A 405 6.93 -0.13 -13.77
CA ALA A 405 6.71 -0.05 -15.22
C ALA A 405 7.83 -0.74 -15.99
N LEU A 406 9.08 -0.47 -15.66
CA LEU A 406 10.25 -1.12 -16.29
C LEU A 406 10.23 -2.64 -16.12
N GLN A 407 9.90 -3.14 -14.93
CA GLN A 407 9.80 -4.59 -14.71
C GLN A 407 8.62 -5.23 -15.45
N ARG A 408 7.49 -4.53 -15.55
CA ARG A 408 6.36 -4.98 -16.38
C ARG A 408 6.73 -5.05 -17.85
N GLU A 409 7.36 -4.01 -18.38
CA GLU A 409 7.82 -3.99 -19.79
C GLU A 409 8.81 -5.12 -20.06
N LYS A 410 9.72 -5.41 -19.13
CA LYS A 410 10.62 -6.56 -19.24
C LYS A 410 9.87 -7.89 -19.28
N LEU A 411 8.88 -8.09 -18.41
CA LEU A 411 8.06 -9.31 -18.42
C LEU A 411 7.23 -9.42 -19.70
N ASP A 412 6.65 -8.31 -20.18
CA ASP A 412 5.87 -8.25 -21.41
C ASP A 412 6.73 -8.58 -22.65
N ASP A 413 7.96 -8.08 -22.71
CA ASP A 413 8.93 -8.41 -23.77
C ASP A 413 9.32 -9.89 -23.78
N LEU A 414 9.47 -10.49 -22.59
CA LEU A 414 9.69 -11.93 -22.44
C LEU A 414 8.46 -12.76 -22.83
N ILE A 415 7.24 -12.29 -22.52
CA ILE A 415 5.99 -12.93 -22.96
C ILE A 415 5.93 -12.96 -24.50
N GLY A 416 6.28 -11.86 -25.15
CA GLY A 416 6.39 -11.80 -26.62
C GLY A 416 7.39 -12.82 -27.16
N LEU A 417 8.58 -12.91 -26.55
CA LEU A 417 9.59 -13.90 -26.94
C LEU A 417 9.10 -15.34 -26.78
N ILE A 418 8.42 -15.65 -25.66
CA ILE A 418 7.85 -16.98 -25.41
C ILE A 418 6.81 -17.33 -26.49
N GLY A 419 5.97 -16.37 -26.88
CA GLY A 419 4.97 -16.55 -27.93
C GLY A 419 5.61 -16.95 -29.27
N GLU A 420 6.57 -16.15 -29.75
CA GLU A 420 7.30 -16.48 -30.99
C GLU A 420 8.08 -17.78 -30.89
N PHE A 421 8.73 -18.03 -29.74
CA PHE A 421 9.51 -19.24 -29.52
C PHE A 421 8.66 -20.50 -29.55
N LYS A 422 7.44 -20.44 -28.99
CA LYS A 422 6.50 -21.56 -28.99
C LYS A 422 6.11 -21.97 -30.41
N GLU A 423 5.73 -21.00 -31.26
CA GLU A 423 5.40 -21.29 -32.66
C GLU A 423 6.58 -21.92 -33.42
N VAL A 424 7.79 -21.37 -33.23
CA VAL A 424 9.01 -21.89 -33.87
C VAL A 424 9.34 -23.31 -33.38
N LEU A 425 9.20 -23.56 -32.07
CA LEU A 425 9.40 -24.89 -31.49
C LEU A 425 8.43 -25.92 -32.07
N GLU A 426 7.13 -25.60 -32.09
CA GLU A 426 6.09 -26.49 -32.60
C GLU A 426 6.34 -26.87 -34.07
N ASP A 427 6.80 -25.92 -34.90
CA ASP A 427 7.18 -26.19 -36.29
C ASP A 427 8.44 -27.07 -36.39
N MET A 428 9.47 -26.78 -35.59
CA MET A 428 10.71 -27.59 -35.58
C MET A 428 10.46 -29.03 -35.13
N GLU A 429 9.66 -29.22 -34.07
CA GLU A 429 9.31 -30.55 -33.56
C GLU A 429 8.49 -31.34 -34.58
N ARG A 430 7.56 -30.69 -35.29
CA ARG A 430 6.79 -31.29 -36.39
C ARG A 430 7.69 -31.73 -37.53
N ASP A 431 8.62 -30.88 -37.96
CA ASP A 431 9.57 -31.17 -39.05
C ASP A 431 10.50 -32.33 -38.68
N ILE A 432 11.04 -32.33 -37.46
CA ILE A 432 11.88 -33.43 -36.95
C ILE A 432 11.09 -34.74 -36.89
N ALA A 433 9.86 -34.71 -36.38
CA ALA A 433 9.02 -35.90 -36.28
C ALA A 433 8.64 -36.45 -37.66
N SER A 434 8.31 -35.57 -38.61
CA SER A 434 8.01 -35.93 -40.00
C SER A 434 9.20 -36.64 -40.65
N LEU A 435 10.40 -36.05 -40.56
CA LEU A 435 11.60 -36.65 -41.14
C LEU A 435 12.02 -37.96 -40.44
N ASP A 436 11.93 -38.03 -39.10
CA ASP A 436 12.21 -39.26 -38.34
C ASP A 436 11.24 -40.39 -38.72
N THR A 437 9.95 -40.07 -38.91
CA THR A 437 8.94 -41.04 -39.33
C THR A 437 9.23 -41.56 -40.74
N ALA A 438 9.46 -40.66 -41.70
CA ALA A 438 9.74 -41.06 -43.08
C ALA A 438 11.03 -41.88 -43.21
N ILE A 439 12.09 -41.53 -42.47
CA ILE A 439 13.32 -42.34 -42.43
C ILE A 439 13.05 -43.74 -41.88
N ARG A 440 12.23 -43.87 -40.83
CA ARG A 440 11.87 -45.19 -40.27
C ARG A 440 11.03 -46.02 -41.23
N GLU A 441 10.06 -45.42 -41.92
CA GLU A 441 9.26 -46.09 -42.94
C GLU A 441 10.15 -46.65 -44.06
N GLU A 442 11.15 -45.89 -44.50
CA GLU A 442 12.13 -46.39 -45.47
C GLU A 442 13.02 -47.48 -44.88
N GLU A 443 13.47 -47.36 -43.63
CA GLU A 443 14.26 -48.40 -42.96
C GLU A 443 13.51 -49.73 -42.85
N ASP A 444 12.21 -49.67 -42.56
CA ASP A 444 11.34 -50.84 -42.51
C ASP A 444 11.16 -51.45 -43.92
N SER A 445 10.98 -50.61 -44.95
CA SER A 445 10.88 -51.06 -46.35
C SER A 445 12.18 -51.73 -46.85
N LEU A 446 13.33 -51.28 -46.35
CA LEU A 446 14.64 -51.80 -46.69
C LEU A 446 14.93 -53.21 -46.15
N VAL A 447 14.13 -53.73 -45.21
CA VAL A 447 14.27 -55.11 -44.72
C VAL A 447 14.02 -56.10 -45.86
N ASP A 448 12.94 -55.90 -46.62
CA ASP A 448 12.62 -56.76 -47.75
C ASP A 448 13.66 -56.61 -48.87
N ASP A 449 14.12 -55.39 -49.15
CA ASP A 449 15.14 -55.14 -50.16
C ASP A 449 16.50 -55.72 -49.78
N SER A 450 16.83 -55.75 -48.49
CA SER A 450 18.00 -56.47 -47.96
C SER A 450 17.90 -57.97 -48.21
N LEU A 451 16.75 -58.58 -47.94
CA LEU A 451 16.52 -60.01 -48.21
C LEU A 451 16.62 -60.33 -49.71
N ARG A 452 16.07 -59.45 -50.57
CA ARG A 452 16.21 -59.57 -52.03
C ARG A 452 17.67 -59.50 -52.45
N TYR A 453 18.44 -58.53 -51.93
CA TYR A 453 19.86 -58.39 -52.20
C TYR A 453 20.64 -59.66 -51.81
N VAL A 454 20.48 -60.13 -50.56
CA VAL A 454 21.17 -61.32 -50.04
C VAL A 454 20.84 -62.54 -50.88
N SER A 455 19.55 -62.81 -51.14
CA SER A 455 19.11 -63.96 -51.94
C SER A 455 19.71 -63.98 -53.35
N LEU A 456 19.73 -62.82 -54.03
CA LEU A 456 20.36 -62.72 -55.36
C LEU A 456 21.88 -62.95 -55.31
N THR A 457 22.56 -62.46 -54.27
CA THR A 457 24.01 -62.65 -54.12
C THR A 457 24.39 -64.08 -53.73
N GLU A 458 23.59 -64.77 -52.91
CA GLU A 458 23.83 -66.17 -52.52
C GLU A 458 23.61 -67.14 -53.68
N ARG A 459 22.67 -66.82 -54.58
CA ARG A 459 22.37 -67.61 -55.79
C ARG A 459 23.25 -67.24 -56.99
N MET A 460 24.37 -66.54 -56.76
CA MET A 460 25.29 -66.14 -57.82
C MET A 460 25.91 -67.36 -58.52
N PRO A 461 25.80 -67.48 -59.87
CA PRO A 461 26.33 -68.62 -60.59
C PRO A 461 27.85 -68.74 -60.55
N ASP A 462 28.36 -69.97 -60.56
CA ASP A 462 29.79 -70.25 -60.63
C ASP A 462 30.46 -69.56 -61.84
N GLY A 463 31.57 -68.85 -61.54
CA GLY A 463 32.35 -68.05 -62.47
C GLY A 463 31.94 -66.58 -62.58
N PHE A 464 30.97 -66.12 -61.78
CA PHE A 464 30.67 -64.69 -61.58
C PHE A 464 31.32 -64.16 -60.31
N THR A 465 31.54 -62.85 -60.27
CA THR A 465 32.00 -62.11 -59.10
C THR A 465 31.15 -60.86 -58.91
N ALA A 466 31.15 -60.29 -57.70
CA ALA A 466 30.48 -59.02 -57.40
C ALA A 466 30.99 -57.81 -58.21
N SER A 467 32.08 -57.96 -58.98
CA SER A 467 32.64 -56.92 -59.85
C SER A 467 32.16 -57.01 -61.31
N ILE A 468 31.34 -57.99 -61.66
CA ILE A 468 30.86 -58.23 -63.03
C ILE A 468 29.36 -57.94 -63.15
N PHE A 469 28.93 -57.39 -64.29
CA PHE A 469 27.51 -57.18 -64.60
C PHE A 469 26.73 -58.52 -64.61
N PRO A 470 25.52 -58.61 -64.02
CA PRO A 470 24.73 -57.54 -63.40
C PRO A 470 24.97 -57.35 -61.88
N TYR A 471 25.77 -58.20 -61.23
CA TYR A 471 26.01 -58.16 -59.77
C TYR A 471 26.81 -56.93 -59.31
N ARG A 472 27.67 -56.38 -60.17
CA ARG A 472 28.33 -55.09 -59.91
C ARG A 472 27.32 -53.96 -59.72
N ASP A 473 26.32 -53.91 -60.60
CA ASP A 473 25.33 -52.84 -60.58
C ASP A 473 24.35 -53.05 -59.41
N LEU A 474 23.99 -54.31 -59.10
CA LEU A 474 23.20 -54.68 -57.91
C LEU A 474 23.89 -54.28 -56.59
N ASN A 475 25.16 -54.63 -56.43
CA ASN A 475 25.95 -54.26 -55.25
C ASN A 475 26.20 -52.74 -55.19
N GLY A 476 26.41 -52.11 -56.34
CA GLY A 476 26.58 -50.66 -56.45
C GLY A 476 25.35 -49.89 -55.96
N THR A 477 24.16 -50.22 -56.47
CA THR A 477 22.92 -49.54 -56.08
C THR A 477 22.50 -49.85 -54.64
N TYR A 478 22.66 -51.10 -54.18
CA TYR A 478 22.37 -51.43 -52.78
C TYR A 478 23.36 -50.78 -51.78
N SER A 479 24.63 -50.64 -52.17
CA SER A 479 25.61 -49.89 -51.36
C SER A 479 25.31 -48.39 -51.34
N ASP A 480 24.81 -47.82 -52.45
CA ASP A 480 24.41 -46.42 -52.51
C ASP A 480 23.23 -46.12 -51.56
N ILE A 481 22.22 -47.00 -51.49
CA ILE A 481 21.13 -46.91 -50.49
C ILE A 481 21.70 -46.75 -49.08
N LYS A 482 22.69 -47.56 -48.67
CA LYS A 482 23.29 -47.47 -47.32
C LYS A 482 23.99 -46.14 -47.09
N VAL A 483 24.68 -45.60 -48.11
CA VAL A 483 25.32 -44.28 -48.05
C VAL A 483 24.27 -43.18 -47.89
N LYS A 484 23.19 -43.23 -48.68
CA LYS A 484 22.08 -42.27 -48.62
C LYS A 484 21.31 -42.34 -47.30
N LEU A 485 21.05 -43.54 -46.78
CA LEU A 485 20.39 -43.74 -45.49
C LEU A 485 21.20 -43.12 -44.34
N ASN A 486 22.52 -43.36 -44.31
CA ASN A 486 23.39 -42.73 -43.32
C ASN A 486 23.42 -41.21 -43.45
N ALA A 487 23.36 -40.67 -44.68
CA ALA A 487 23.27 -39.23 -44.91
C ALA A 487 21.94 -38.64 -44.41
N SER A 488 20.81 -39.34 -44.59
CA SER A 488 19.50 -38.95 -44.05
C SER A 488 19.47 -38.99 -42.52
N ARG A 489 20.02 -40.05 -41.90
CA ARG A 489 20.19 -40.14 -40.44
C ARG A 489 21.05 -39.01 -39.88
N GLN A 490 22.14 -38.67 -40.56
CA GLN A 490 23.00 -37.55 -40.17
C GLN A 490 22.25 -36.22 -40.27
N ALA A 491 21.48 -36.00 -41.34
CA ALA A 491 20.67 -34.80 -41.49
C ALA A 491 19.64 -34.65 -40.36
N LEU A 492 18.98 -35.75 -39.96
CA LEU A 492 18.08 -35.76 -38.80
C LEU A 492 18.81 -35.42 -37.48
N SER A 493 20.01 -35.97 -37.27
CA SER A 493 20.83 -35.62 -36.11
C SER A 493 21.22 -34.14 -36.10
N ASP A 494 21.51 -33.56 -37.26
CA ASP A 494 21.86 -32.14 -37.37
C ASP A 494 20.65 -31.23 -37.09
N LEU A 495 19.44 -31.63 -37.48
CA LEU A 495 18.20 -30.93 -37.10
C LEU A 495 17.96 -30.95 -35.59
N ARG A 496 18.14 -32.11 -34.94
CA ARG A 496 18.02 -32.23 -33.48
C ARG A 496 19.02 -31.32 -32.75
N LYS A 497 20.27 -31.24 -33.24
CA LYS A 497 21.27 -30.30 -32.70
C LYS A 497 20.88 -28.84 -32.91
N ALA A 498 20.39 -28.48 -34.11
CA ALA A 498 19.93 -27.11 -34.38
C ALA A 498 18.76 -26.70 -33.46
N HIS A 499 17.84 -27.63 -33.19
CA HIS A 499 16.76 -27.48 -32.22
C HIS A 499 17.29 -27.24 -30.79
N GLU A 500 18.21 -28.06 -30.29
CA GLU A 500 18.84 -27.84 -28.98
C GLU A 500 19.60 -26.50 -28.88
N HIS A 501 20.29 -26.11 -29.95
CA HIS A 501 21.00 -24.83 -30.02
C HIS A 501 20.04 -23.64 -29.93
N LEU A 502 18.89 -23.72 -30.61
CA LEU A 502 17.87 -22.68 -30.58
C LEU A 502 17.25 -22.57 -29.17
N ILE A 503 16.92 -23.69 -28.52
CA ILE A 503 16.45 -23.71 -27.12
C ILE A 503 17.48 -23.06 -26.18
N SER A 504 18.76 -23.43 -26.31
CA SER A 504 19.81 -22.88 -25.47
C SER A 504 20.02 -21.38 -25.70
N HIS A 505 19.86 -20.91 -26.94
CA HIS A 505 19.98 -19.49 -27.29
C HIS A 505 18.84 -18.69 -26.68
N VAL A 506 17.59 -19.09 -26.91
CA VAL A 506 16.40 -18.42 -26.36
C VAL A 506 16.44 -18.39 -24.84
N GLY A 507 16.91 -19.45 -24.18
CA GLY A 507 17.10 -19.47 -22.72
C GLY A 507 18.02 -18.39 -22.16
N LYS A 508 18.91 -17.80 -22.97
CA LYS A 508 19.83 -16.72 -22.56
C LYS A 508 19.28 -15.32 -22.86
N MET A 509 18.30 -15.20 -23.75
CA MET A 509 17.75 -13.91 -24.19
C MET A 509 17.00 -13.18 -23.07
N ASP A 510 17.03 -11.85 -23.09
CA ASP A 510 16.34 -10.98 -22.11
C ASP A 510 14.98 -10.44 -22.61
N GLY A 511 14.62 -10.74 -23.86
CA GLY A 511 13.39 -10.30 -24.51
C GLY A 511 13.63 -10.01 -25.99
N ILE A 512 12.59 -9.63 -26.73
CA ILE A 512 12.68 -9.27 -28.16
C ILE A 512 13.30 -7.88 -28.33
N LYS A 513 12.81 -6.90 -27.58
CA LYS A 513 13.20 -5.48 -27.67
C LYS A 513 14.46 -5.17 -26.87
N THR A 514 14.78 -6.01 -25.89
CA THR A 514 15.86 -5.73 -24.94
C THR A 514 17.26 -5.98 -25.54
N ASP A 515 17.38 -6.85 -26.55
CA ASP A 515 18.64 -7.16 -27.24
C ASP A 515 18.42 -7.55 -28.71
N ASP A 516 18.42 -6.55 -29.59
CA ASP A 516 18.25 -6.71 -31.04
C ASP A 516 19.27 -7.68 -31.67
N THR A 517 20.49 -7.77 -31.11
CA THR A 517 21.54 -8.65 -31.65
C THR A 517 21.19 -10.11 -31.36
N GLN A 518 20.73 -10.40 -30.14
CA GLN A 518 20.29 -11.74 -29.76
C GLN A 518 19.01 -12.13 -30.49
N TYR A 519 18.08 -11.20 -30.72
CA TYR A 519 16.87 -11.46 -31.50
C TYR A 519 17.18 -11.72 -32.98
N THR A 520 18.10 -10.96 -33.57
CA THR A 520 18.61 -11.22 -34.93
C THR A 520 19.25 -12.60 -35.02
N ARG A 521 20.01 -13.01 -34.00
CA ARG A 521 20.58 -14.36 -33.93
C ARG A 521 19.52 -15.45 -33.80
N PHE A 522 18.45 -15.22 -33.05
CA PHE A 522 17.30 -16.13 -32.98
C PHE A 522 16.66 -16.36 -34.35
N LYS A 523 16.38 -15.27 -35.10
CA LYS A 523 15.85 -15.36 -36.48
C LYS A 523 16.81 -16.05 -37.44
N GLN A 524 18.11 -15.83 -37.28
CA GLN A 524 19.10 -16.54 -38.07
C GLN A 524 19.10 -18.04 -37.77
N LEU A 525 19.02 -18.47 -36.50
CA LEU A 525 18.94 -19.88 -36.13
C LEU A 525 17.68 -20.56 -36.68
N GLN A 526 16.54 -19.86 -36.69
CA GLN A 526 15.31 -20.33 -37.32
C GLN A 526 15.51 -20.56 -38.83
N LYS A 527 16.18 -19.61 -39.52
CA LYS A 527 16.50 -19.76 -40.94
C LYS A 527 17.47 -20.91 -41.21
N ASP A 528 18.52 -21.03 -40.39
CA ASP A 528 19.51 -22.10 -40.47
C ASP A 528 18.85 -23.48 -40.31
N PHE A 529 17.87 -23.60 -39.40
CA PHE A 529 17.05 -24.81 -39.26
C PHE A 529 16.23 -25.09 -40.52
N GLY A 530 15.53 -24.10 -41.08
CA GLY A 530 14.75 -24.28 -42.30
C GLY A 530 15.61 -24.70 -43.51
N GLU A 531 16.84 -24.21 -43.60
CA GLU A 531 17.82 -24.66 -44.61
C GLU A 531 18.30 -26.09 -44.35
N ALA A 532 18.53 -26.45 -43.08
CA ALA A 532 18.85 -27.82 -42.70
C ALA A 532 17.69 -28.79 -43.00
N ASN A 533 16.43 -28.39 -42.78
CA ASN A 533 15.27 -29.24 -43.02
C ASN A 533 15.11 -29.53 -44.52
N LYS A 534 15.22 -28.50 -45.37
CA LYS A 534 15.26 -28.68 -46.84
C LYS A 534 16.39 -29.60 -47.31
N ARG A 535 17.54 -29.61 -46.61
CA ARG A 535 18.60 -30.58 -46.90
C ARG A 535 18.19 -31.99 -46.48
N GLY A 536 17.57 -32.16 -45.31
CA GLY A 536 16.99 -33.42 -44.86
C GLY A 536 15.99 -34.01 -45.85
N GLU A 537 15.00 -33.21 -46.28
CA GLU A 537 14.01 -33.60 -47.30
C GLU A 537 14.68 -34.03 -48.63
N ARG A 538 15.71 -33.30 -49.08
CA ARG A 538 16.46 -33.69 -50.28
C ARG A 538 17.21 -35.00 -50.08
N ARG A 539 17.80 -35.24 -48.91
CA ARG A 539 18.49 -36.51 -48.61
C ARG A 539 17.52 -37.68 -48.55
N LEU A 540 16.33 -37.46 -47.99
CA LEU A 540 15.26 -38.45 -47.99
C LEU A 540 14.83 -38.78 -49.43
N LYS A 541 14.65 -37.79 -50.28
CA LYS A 541 14.35 -38.02 -51.69
C LYS A 541 15.48 -38.76 -52.43
N GLU A 542 16.74 -38.40 -52.18
CA GLU A 542 17.88 -39.14 -52.74
C GLU A 542 17.94 -40.60 -52.28
N LEU A 543 17.46 -40.88 -51.06
CA LEU A 543 17.34 -42.25 -50.54
C LEU A 543 16.23 -42.99 -51.28
N ASP A 544 15.04 -42.40 -51.40
CA ASP A 544 13.91 -42.96 -52.15
C ASP A 544 14.28 -43.26 -53.61
N ASP A 545 14.89 -42.29 -54.31
CA ASP A 545 15.40 -42.46 -55.68
C ASP A 545 16.42 -43.63 -55.77
N ALA A 546 17.28 -43.81 -54.76
CA ALA A 546 18.25 -44.92 -54.73
C ALA A 546 17.60 -46.28 -54.47
N ILE A 547 16.53 -46.32 -53.66
CA ILE A 547 15.71 -47.51 -53.42
C ILE A 547 14.99 -47.93 -54.70
N GLU A 548 14.33 -46.98 -55.37
CA GLU A 548 13.69 -47.22 -56.67
C GLU A 548 14.69 -47.71 -57.71
N GLU A 549 15.90 -47.12 -57.76
CA GLU A 549 16.95 -47.54 -58.69
C GLU A 549 17.40 -48.98 -58.43
N PHE A 550 17.61 -49.36 -57.18
CA PHE A 550 17.95 -50.73 -56.81
C PHE A 550 16.87 -51.71 -57.27
N ARG A 551 15.60 -51.42 -56.98
CA ARG A 551 14.46 -52.23 -57.42
C ARG A 551 14.40 -52.31 -58.95
N ARG A 552 14.67 -51.20 -59.65
CA ARG A 552 14.74 -51.16 -61.11
C ARG A 552 15.87 -52.02 -61.69
N ILE A 553 17.04 -52.07 -61.05
CA ILE A 553 18.15 -52.96 -61.46
C ILE A 553 17.71 -54.43 -61.36
N ILE A 554 16.99 -54.81 -60.31
CA ILE A 554 16.39 -56.15 -60.19
C ILE A 554 15.40 -56.38 -61.34
N LEU A 555 14.47 -55.44 -61.55
CA LEU A 555 13.46 -55.51 -62.60
C LEU A 555 14.04 -55.59 -64.02
N LYS A 556 15.21 -55.00 -64.27
CA LYS A 556 15.81 -54.97 -65.61
C LYS A 556 16.72 -56.17 -65.88
N ASN A 557 17.51 -56.59 -64.89
CA ASN A 557 18.65 -57.47 -65.12
C ASN A 557 18.50 -58.85 -64.51
N PHE A 558 17.58 -59.04 -63.56
CA PHE A 558 17.37 -60.29 -62.83
C PHE A 558 16.00 -60.89 -63.18
N LEU A 559 15.62 -60.82 -64.46
CA LEU A 559 14.34 -61.31 -64.97
C LEU A 559 14.12 -62.77 -64.57
N ASN A 560 12.86 -63.10 -64.25
CA ASN A 560 12.40 -64.44 -63.90
C ASN A 560 12.98 -65.02 -62.60
N THR A 561 13.47 -64.18 -61.67
CA THR A 561 13.85 -64.57 -60.30
C THR A 561 12.69 -64.36 -59.31
N PRO A 562 12.66 -65.03 -58.15
CA PRO A 562 11.67 -64.74 -57.11
C PRO A 562 11.66 -63.27 -56.69
N GLU A 563 12.81 -62.61 -56.67
CA GLU A 563 12.97 -61.21 -56.27
C GLU A 563 12.43 -60.26 -57.34
N TYR A 564 12.67 -60.57 -58.62
CA TYR A 564 12.03 -59.88 -59.76
C TYR A 564 10.51 -59.94 -59.67
N TRP A 565 9.96 -61.14 -59.45
CA TRP A 565 8.52 -61.31 -59.36
C TRP A 565 7.92 -60.74 -58.08
N ALA A 566 8.65 -60.70 -56.96
CA ALA A 566 8.20 -60.03 -55.75
C ALA A 566 8.07 -58.51 -55.93
N LEU A 567 8.90 -57.89 -56.78
CA LEU A 567 8.80 -56.47 -57.13
C LEU A 567 7.77 -56.20 -58.23
N GLN A 568 7.65 -57.11 -59.21
CA GLN A 568 6.72 -56.97 -60.34
C GLN A 568 5.27 -57.37 -60.01
N TYR A 569 5.08 -58.29 -59.06
CA TYR A 569 3.78 -58.86 -58.66
C TYR A 569 3.53 -58.74 -57.16
N ALA A 570 3.41 -57.51 -56.67
CA ALA A 570 2.60 -57.27 -55.48
C ALA A 570 1.17 -57.78 -55.75
N ILE A 571 0.60 -58.61 -54.86
CA ILE A 571 -0.76 -59.13 -55.01
C ILE A 571 -1.73 -57.95 -54.93
N GLU A 572 -2.46 -57.65 -56.01
CA GLU A 572 -3.64 -56.80 -55.95
C GLU A 572 -4.82 -57.64 -55.46
N GLU A 573 -5.34 -57.35 -54.27
CA GLU A 573 -6.67 -57.80 -53.87
C GLU A 573 -7.70 -57.09 -54.75
N GLU A 574 -8.25 -57.77 -55.75
CA GLU A 574 -9.38 -57.22 -56.51
C GLU A 574 -10.55 -56.94 -55.56
N SER A 575 -10.96 -55.67 -55.57
CA SER A 575 -11.92 -55.04 -54.66
C SER A 575 -13.16 -55.89 -54.30
N VAL A 576 -13.53 -55.79 -53.02
CA VAL A 576 -14.62 -56.44 -52.24
C VAL A 576 -16.05 -56.34 -52.84
N ARG A 577 -16.25 -55.89 -54.08
CA ARG A 577 -17.59 -55.61 -54.63
C ARG A 577 -17.79 -56.07 -56.08
N ARG A 578 -17.74 -57.40 -56.31
CA ARG A 578 -18.62 -58.21 -57.19
C ARG A 578 -17.88 -59.51 -57.58
N ALA A 579 -18.46 -60.66 -57.22
CA ALA A 579 -18.00 -62.01 -57.57
C ALA A 579 -16.55 -62.35 -57.16
N SER A 580 -16.36 -62.59 -55.86
CA SER A 580 -15.06 -62.98 -55.26
C SER A 580 -14.50 -64.27 -55.88
N GLY A 581 -13.44 -64.14 -56.65
CA GLY A 581 -12.57 -65.22 -57.07
C GLY A 581 -11.13 -64.77 -56.92
N MET A 582 -10.27 -65.61 -56.34
CA MET A 582 -8.82 -65.37 -56.38
C MET A 582 -8.30 -66.02 -57.66
N SER A 583 -7.64 -65.26 -58.53
CA SER A 583 -6.91 -65.78 -59.68
C SER A 583 -5.45 -65.40 -59.55
N GLU A 584 -4.56 -66.36 -59.73
CA GLU A 584 -3.17 -66.02 -59.98
C GLU A 584 -3.09 -65.25 -61.31
N ASN A 585 -2.39 -64.12 -61.30
CA ASN A 585 -2.19 -63.32 -62.52
C ASN A 585 -1.26 -64.07 -63.50
N PHE A 586 -0.23 -64.75 -63.00
CA PHE A 586 0.78 -65.51 -63.78
C PHE A 586 1.15 -66.82 -63.09
N GLY A 587 1.60 -67.84 -63.84
CA GLY A 587 1.81 -69.19 -63.31
C GLY A 587 2.79 -70.06 -64.10
N TYR A 588 3.97 -69.53 -64.39
CA TYR A 588 4.94 -70.28 -65.18
C TYR A 588 5.43 -71.57 -64.49
N LEU A 589 5.74 -72.58 -65.31
CA LEU A 589 6.27 -73.86 -64.85
C LEU A 589 7.80 -73.88 -64.87
N LEU A 590 8.42 -74.79 -64.12
CA LEU A 590 9.85 -75.01 -64.20
C LEU A 590 10.18 -75.95 -65.38
N ASP A 591 10.88 -75.47 -66.42
CA ASP A 591 11.29 -76.30 -67.57
C ASP A 591 12.46 -77.21 -67.19
N MET A 592 12.17 -78.51 -67.07
CA MET A 592 13.17 -79.53 -66.74
C MET A 592 13.95 -80.00 -67.98
N ASN A 593 13.64 -79.49 -69.18
CA ASN A 593 14.18 -79.98 -70.46
C ASN A 593 15.20 -79.03 -71.12
N ARG A 594 15.34 -77.78 -70.67
CA ARG A 594 16.26 -76.80 -71.29
C ARG A 594 17.55 -76.62 -70.47
N TYR A 595 18.70 -76.82 -71.10
CA TYR A 595 20.00 -76.30 -70.65
C TYR A 595 20.56 -75.31 -71.68
N ARG A 596 20.93 -74.11 -71.18
CA ARG A 596 21.60 -72.95 -71.84
C ARG A 596 20.61 -72.04 -72.61
N VAL A 597 20.48 -70.73 -72.31
CA VAL A 597 21.38 -69.61 -72.72
C VAL A 597 21.21 -68.32 -71.88
N GLN A 598 22.35 -67.67 -71.54
CA GLN A 598 22.58 -66.42 -70.77
C GLN A 598 22.34 -66.51 -69.25
N LYS A 599 23.44 -66.72 -68.51
CA LYS A 599 23.52 -67.05 -67.07
C LYS A 599 22.80 -66.08 -66.09
N TYR A 600 22.32 -64.93 -66.53
CA TYR A 600 21.75 -63.89 -65.66
C TYR A 600 20.21 -63.77 -65.74
N HIS A 601 19.57 -64.44 -66.70
CA HIS A 601 18.12 -64.63 -66.71
C HIS A 601 17.82 -65.94 -65.97
N GLY A 602 16.88 -65.95 -65.02
CA GLY A 602 16.52 -67.14 -64.25
C GLY A 602 16.16 -68.32 -65.16
N HIS A 603 17.08 -69.29 -65.30
CA HIS A 603 16.99 -70.42 -66.23
C HIS A 603 16.13 -71.57 -65.75
N LEU A 604 14.91 -71.28 -65.35
CA LEU A 604 13.98 -72.36 -65.04
C LEU A 604 12.57 -72.12 -65.55
N VAL A 605 12.22 -70.99 -66.14
CA VAL A 605 10.80 -70.69 -66.42
C VAL A 605 10.39 -71.14 -67.83
N SER A 606 9.33 -71.94 -67.90
CA SER A 606 8.73 -72.56 -69.09
C SER A 606 7.96 -71.57 -69.97
N ASP A 607 7.95 -71.79 -71.29
CA ASP A 607 7.07 -71.09 -72.25
C ASP A 607 5.57 -71.39 -72.00
N PHE A 608 5.30 -72.37 -71.14
CA PHE A 608 3.99 -72.74 -70.63
C PHE A 608 3.75 -72.26 -69.20
N GLN A 609 2.55 -71.75 -68.99
CA GLN A 609 1.98 -71.39 -67.71
C GLN A 609 0.86 -72.35 -67.35
N LEU A 610 0.74 -72.66 -66.08
CA LEU A 610 -0.45 -73.23 -65.47
C LEU A 610 -0.85 -72.23 -64.40
N ARG A 611 -2.05 -71.68 -64.30
CA ARG A 611 -2.49 -70.76 -63.24
C ARG A 611 -3.65 -71.37 -62.46
N LEU A 612 -3.77 -71.07 -61.19
CA LEU A 612 -4.95 -71.43 -60.40
C LEU A 612 -5.89 -70.24 -60.33
N ALA A 613 -7.12 -70.46 -60.76
CA ALA A 613 -8.23 -69.54 -60.55
C ALA A 613 -9.28 -70.23 -59.67
N SER A 614 -9.84 -69.46 -58.74
CA SER A 614 -10.99 -69.84 -57.94
C SER A 614 -12.13 -68.88 -58.24
N LYS A 615 -13.36 -69.39 -58.22
CA LYS A 615 -14.58 -68.59 -58.35
C LYS A 615 -15.55 -68.94 -57.22
N GLY A 616 -16.14 -67.90 -56.61
CA GLY A 616 -17.17 -68.00 -55.57
C GLY A 616 -16.61 -68.16 -54.16
N ALA A 617 -17.06 -67.35 -53.19
CA ALA A 617 -16.59 -67.40 -51.80
C ALA A 617 -17.03 -68.66 -51.03
N ALA A 618 -18.29 -69.10 -51.19
CA ALA A 618 -18.90 -70.15 -50.36
C ALA A 618 -18.82 -71.57 -50.97
N ASN A 619 -18.91 -71.69 -52.30
CA ASN A 619 -18.72 -72.94 -53.04
C ASN A 619 -17.59 -72.72 -54.06
N ARG A 620 -16.34 -72.73 -53.59
CA ARG A 620 -15.16 -72.48 -54.44
C ARG A 620 -15.06 -73.54 -55.52
N SER A 621 -15.26 -73.14 -56.77
CA SER A 621 -14.88 -73.93 -57.93
C SER A 621 -13.49 -73.52 -58.37
N PHE A 622 -12.63 -74.50 -58.67
CA PHE A 622 -11.25 -74.26 -59.08
C PHE A 622 -11.06 -74.59 -60.56
N GLU A 623 -10.32 -73.74 -61.26
CA GLU A 623 -9.93 -73.90 -62.65
C GLU A 623 -8.40 -73.78 -62.74
N LEU A 624 -7.75 -74.76 -63.35
CA LEU A 624 -6.37 -74.64 -63.80
C LEU A 624 -6.36 -74.00 -65.18
N ILE A 625 -5.84 -72.78 -65.30
CA ILE A 625 -5.69 -72.08 -66.57
C ILE A 625 -4.31 -72.42 -67.14
N PHE A 626 -4.27 -73.37 -68.06
CA PHE A 626 -3.05 -73.82 -68.73
C PHE A 626 -2.87 -73.06 -70.04
N SER A 627 -1.85 -72.22 -70.14
CA SER A 627 -1.58 -71.39 -71.31
C SER A 627 -0.12 -71.45 -71.74
N GLY A 628 0.19 -70.94 -72.92
CA GLY A 628 1.57 -70.82 -73.38
C GLY A 628 1.65 -70.50 -74.85
N SER A 629 2.88 -70.26 -75.32
CA SER A 629 3.17 -70.10 -76.74
C SER A 629 4.27 -71.08 -77.14
N HIS A 630 4.04 -71.83 -78.22
CA HIS A 630 4.94 -72.89 -78.63
C HIS A 630 4.90 -73.10 -80.15
N GLU A 631 6.01 -73.50 -80.77
CA GLU A 631 6.12 -73.71 -82.23
C GLU A 631 5.16 -74.79 -82.79
N PHE A 632 4.64 -75.63 -81.91
CA PHE A 632 3.82 -76.79 -82.27
C PHE A 632 2.55 -76.85 -81.42
N PRO A 633 1.40 -77.33 -81.97
CA PRO A 633 0.16 -77.45 -81.24
C PRO A 633 0.27 -78.38 -80.03
N VAL A 634 -0.17 -77.90 -78.87
CA VAL A 634 -0.29 -78.71 -77.66
C VAL A 634 -1.48 -79.66 -77.79
N LYS A 635 -1.31 -80.93 -77.44
CA LYS A 635 -2.32 -82.00 -77.58
C LYS A 635 -2.92 -82.46 -76.28
N GLY A 636 -2.30 -82.14 -75.15
CA GLY A 636 -2.77 -82.53 -73.84
C GLY A 636 -1.74 -82.21 -72.76
N VAL A 637 -2.17 -82.34 -71.52
CA VAL A 637 -1.36 -82.09 -70.34
C VAL A 637 -1.67 -83.11 -69.26
N GLN A 638 -0.63 -83.62 -68.62
CA GLN A 638 -0.72 -84.59 -67.53
C GLN A 638 0.12 -84.10 -66.34
N LEU A 639 -0.45 -84.12 -65.15
CA LEU A 639 0.27 -83.95 -63.88
C LEU A 639 0.44 -85.32 -63.25
N LEU A 640 1.69 -85.65 -62.93
CA LEU A 640 2.09 -86.95 -62.41
C LEU A 640 2.72 -86.79 -61.03
N SER A 641 2.45 -87.75 -60.15
CA SER A 641 3.21 -87.93 -58.90
C SER A 641 4.64 -88.43 -59.17
N SER A 642 5.47 -88.44 -58.14
CA SER A 642 6.83 -89.02 -58.18
C SER A 642 6.83 -90.52 -58.49
N SER A 643 5.77 -91.26 -58.14
CA SER A 643 5.59 -92.68 -58.48
C SER A 643 5.09 -92.92 -59.91
N GLY A 644 4.77 -91.84 -60.65
CA GLY A 644 4.27 -91.91 -62.02
C GLY A 644 2.75 -92.08 -62.13
N GLU A 645 2.01 -91.93 -61.04
CA GLU A 645 0.55 -91.94 -61.02
C GLU A 645 0.00 -90.64 -61.64
N VAL A 646 -1.06 -90.74 -62.45
CA VAL A 646 -1.73 -89.58 -63.07
C VAL A 646 -2.66 -88.94 -62.07
N LEU A 647 -2.28 -87.76 -61.58
CA LEU A 647 -3.10 -86.96 -60.65
C LEU A 647 -4.14 -86.14 -61.39
N PHE A 648 -3.79 -85.63 -62.56
CA PHE A 648 -4.69 -84.85 -63.40
C PHE A 648 -4.29 -85.01 -64.87
N GLU A 649 -5.27 -85.20 -65.74
CA GLU A 649 -5.06 -85.28 -67.19
C GLU A 649 -6.15 -84.48 -67.91
N SER A 650 -5.74 -83.77 -68.95
CA SER A 650 -6.65 -83.17 -69.91
C SER A 650 -6.08 -83.24 -71.32
N LEU A 651 -6.89 -83.73 -72.27
CA LEU A 651 -6.56 -83.79 -73.69
C LEU A 651 -7.18 -82.60 -74.41
N ARG A 652 -6.49 -82.07 -75.44
CA ARG A 652 -6.94 -80.87 -76.19
C ARG A 652 -8.39 -80.97 -76.65
N ASP A 653 -8.80 -82.14 -77.12
CA ASP A 653 -10.13 -82.34 -77.71
C ASP A 653 -11.23 -82.43 -76.63
N SER A 654 -10.86 -82.67 -75.38
CA SER A 654 -11.77 -82.68 -74.22
C SER A 654 -11.91 -81.33 -73.52
N VAL A 655 -11.10 -80.32 -73.86
CA VAL A 655 -11.16 -78.99 -73.24
C VAL A 655 -12.32 -78.18 -73.81
N THR A 656 -13.31 -77.91 -72.97
CA THR A 656 -14.53 -77.16 -73.33
C THR A 656 -14.33 -75.65 -73.41
N SER A 657 -13.40 -75.09 -72.64
CA SER A 657 -13.07 -73.67 -72.63
C SER A 657 -11.60 -73.48 -73.00
N LYS A 658 -11.37 -73.13 -74.27
CA LYS A 658 -10.03 -72.88 -74.82
C LYS A 658 -10.03 -71.72 -75.82
N ASN A 659 -8.98 -70.91 -75.77
CA ASN A 659 -8.60 -69.95 -76.80
C ASN A 659 -7.29 -70.45 -77.44
N GLU A 660 -7.24 -70.49 -78.77
CA GLU A 660 -6.08 -70.95 -79.52
C GLU A 660 -5.92 -70.06 -80.75
N GLU A 661 -4.74 -69.46 -80.92
CA GLU A 661 -4.40 -68.60 -82.04
C GLU A 661 -3.03 -69.00 -82.61
N THR A 662 -2.91 -68.97 -83.94
CA THR A 662 -1.64 -69.22 -84.62
C THR A 662 -1.18 -67.93 -85.29
N SER A 663 -0.03 -67.41 -84.85
CA SER A 663 0.56 -66.16 -85.32
C SER A 663 2.06 -66.33 -85.50
N GLU A 664 2.61 -65.84 -86.61
CA GLU A 664 4.06 -65.81 -86.88
C GLU A 664 4.81 -67.15 -86.68
N GLY A 665 4.15 -68.27 -86.97
CA GLY A 665 4.75 -69.60 -86.82
C GLY A 665 4.72 -70.18 -85.39
N PHE A 666 4.13 -69.47 -84.43
CA PHE A 666 3.88 -69.96 -83.08
C PHE A 666 2.38 -70.21 -82.84
N PHE A 667 2.09 -71.26 -82.08
CA PHE A 667 0.78 -71.60 -81.56
C PHE A 667 0.66 -71.10 -80.12
N THR A 668 -0.20 -70.10 -79.91
CA THR A 668 -0.51 -69.56 -78.59
C THR A 668 -1.86 -70.09 -78.14
N PHE A 669 -1.94 -70.53 -76.88
CA PHE A 669 -3.17 -71.10 -76.35
C PHE A 669 -3.39 -70.72 -74.88
N GLU A 670 -4.66 -70.75 -74.48
CA GLU A 670 -5.10 -70.72 -73.09
C GLU A 670 -6.27 -71.70 -72.94
N TRP A 671 -6.11 -72.68 -72.07
CA TRP A 671 -7.08 -73.71 -71.74
C TRP A 671 -7.52 -73.53 -70.29
N ARG A 672 -8.83 -73.49 -70.05
CA ARG A 672 -9.39 -73.50 -68.69
C ARG A 672 -9.83 -74.90 -68.36
N LEU A 673 -9.16 -75.49 -67.38
CA LEU A 673 -9.26 -76.89 -67.02
C LEU A 673 -9.93 -77.01 -65.65
N PRO A 674 -11.21 -77.42 -65.57
CA PRO A 674 -11.90 -77.58 -64.29
C PRO A 674 -11.17 -78.62 -63.43
N VAL A 675 -10.91 -78.29 -62.16
CA VAL A 675 -10.28 -79.21 -61.20
C VAL A 675 -11.09 -79.26 -59.92
N THR A 676 -11.26 -80.46 -59.35
CA THR A 676 -11.95 -80.62 -58.08
C THR A 676 -11.04 -80.24 -56.92
N SER A 677 -11.61 -79.75 -55.82
CA SER A 677 -10.83 -79.40 -54.62
C SER A 677 -9.98 -80.58 -54.12
N SER A 678 -10.52 -81.80 -54.13
CA SER A 678 -9.78 -83.02 -53.72
C SER A 678 -8.53 -83.27 -54.57
N VAL A 679 -8.62 -83.14 -55.90
CA VAL A 679 -7.48 -83.34 -56.81
C VAL A 679 -6.46 -82.22 -56.63
N LEU A 680 -6.93 -80.98 -56.48
CA LEU A 680 -6.05 -79.84 -56.27
C LEU A 680 -5.33 -79.91 -54.91
N THR A 681 -5.98 -80.38 -53.85
CA THR A 681 -5.35 -80.67 -52.55
C THR A 681 -4.26 -81.72 -52.67
N GLN A 682 -4.49 -82.80 -53.43
CA GLN A 682 -3.47 -83.83 -53.70
C GLN A 682 -2.26 -83.23 -54.43
N ILE A 683 -2.50 -82.44 -55.48
CA ILE A 683 -1.42 -81.75 -56.22
C ILE A 683 -0.67 -80.76 -55.33
N ALA A 684 -1.35 -80.05 -54.42
CA ALA A 684 -0.70 -79.08 -53.55
C ALA A 684 0.15 -79.72 -52.44
N THR A 685 -0.14 -80.96 -52.04
CA THR A 685 0.44 -81.60 -50.84
C THR A 685 1.54 -82.61 -51.13
N ILE A 686 1.64 -83.15 -52.34
CA ILE A 686 2.73 -84.07 -52.72
C ILE A 686 4.03 -83.26 -52.98
N ASP A 687 5.16 -83.76 -52.46
CA ASP A 687 6.44 -83.02 -52.49
C ASP A 687 7.11 -82.95 -53.88
N ASP A 688 6.86 -83.95 -54.74
CA ASP A 688 7.47 -84.07 -56.06
C ASP A 688 6.43 -84.44 -57.13
N HIS A 689 6.26 -83.52 -58.08
CA HIS A 689 5.40 -83.66 -59.24
C HIS A 689 6.17 -83.48 -60.53
N SER A 690 5.74 -84.18 -61.58
CA SER A 690 6.16 -83.86 -62.94
C SER A 690 4.95 -83.60 -63.82
N MET A 691 4.95 -82.46 -64.48
CA MET A 691 3.94 -82.09 -65.46
C MET A 691 4.45 -82.44 -66.85
N ARG A 692 3.77 -83.34 -67.54
CA ARG A 692 4.06 -83.70 -68.93
C ARG A 692 3.13 -82.95 -69.87
N ILE A 693 3.72 -82.15 -70.75
CA ILE A 693 3.00 -81.46 -71.81
C ILE A 693 3.19 -82.25 -73.10
N MET A 694 2.07 -82.65 -73.70
CA MET A 694 2.02 -83.41 -74.93
C MET A 694 1.98 -82.44 -76.10
N VAL A 695 2.97 -82.49 -76.97
CA VAL A 695 3.06 -81.63 -78.16
C VAL A 695 3.06 -82.52 -79.41
N ALA A 696 2.37 -82.08 -80.46
CA ALA A 696 2.38 -82.78 -81.75
C ALA A 696 3.55 -82.29 -82.61
N ASP A 697 4.52 -83.16 -82.85
CA ASP A 697 5.63 -82.89 -83.77
C ASP A 697 5.36 -83.55 -85.13
N ILE A 698 5.79 -82.87 -86.21
CA ILE A 698 5.69 -83.34 -87.60
C ILE A 698 7.11 -83.67 -88.08
N ASN A 699 7.48 -84.95 -88.03
CA ASN A 699 8.74 -85.40 -88.63
C ASN A 699 8.56 -85.66 -90.14
N SER A 700 9.20 -84.82 -90.96
CA SER A 700 9.59 -85.02 -92.38
C SER A 700 8.52 -85.48 -93.40
N ARG A 701 8.37 -84.71 -94.48
CA ARG A 701 7.56 -85.06 -95.67
C ARG A 701 8.34 -86.00 -96.60
N VAL A 702 8.13 -87.32 -96.46
CA VAL A 702 8.33 -88.27 -97.56
C VAL A 702 7.04 -89.10 -97.70
N ASN A 703 6.45 -89.08 -98.90
CA ASN A 703 5.24 -89.81 -99.30
C ASN A 703 3.87 -89.37 -98.71
N LEU A 704 3.62 -88.06 -98.54
CA LEU A 704 2.27 -87.47 -98.30
C LEU A 704 1.44 -88.03 -97.11
N THR A 705 1.96 -88.97 -96.33
CA THR A 705 1.41 -89.42 -95.04
C THR A 705 2.23 -88.80 -93.91
N GLY A 706 1.72 -87.73 -93.30
CA GLY A 706 2.34 -87.15 -92.11
C GLY A 706 2.07 -88.04 -90.90
N TYR A 707 3.12 -88.55 -90.25
CA TYR A 707 3.00 -89.22 -88.96
C TYR A 707 3.16 -88.18 -87.85
N THR A 708 2.13 -87.99 -87.04
CA THR A 708 2.21 -87.14 -85.85
C THR A 708 2.86 -87.94 -84.71
N VAL A 709 4.04 -87.52 -84.26
CA VAL A 709 4.67 -88.12 -83.07
C VAL A 709 4.32 -87.26 -81.85
N LYS A 710 3.88 -87.90 -80.76
CA LYS A 710 3.61 -87.22 -79.49
C LYS A 710 4.92 -87.07 -78.73
N ILE A 711 5.39 -85.84 -78.55
CA ILE A 711 6.54 -85.52 -77.69
C ILE A 711 6.02 -85.12 -76.31
N TYR A 712 6.65 -85.67 -75.27
CA TYR A 712 6.37 -85.31 -73.88
C TYR A 712 7.49 -84.44 -73.34
N LYS A 713 7.18 -83.18 -73.04
CA LYS A 713 8.09 -82.27 -72.33
C LYS A 713 7.76 -82.27 -70.85
N ARG A 714 8.77 -82.39 -69.98
CA ARG A 714 8.59 -82.45 -68.51
C ARG A 714 8.83 -81.09 -67.85
N TYR A 715 7.93 -80.73 -66.97
CA TYR A 715 7.95 -79.50 -66.21
C TYR A 715 7.68 -79.77 -64.74
N ARG A 716 7.98 -78.82 -63.87
CA ARG A 716 7.68 -78.91 -62.43
C ARG A 716 6.97 -77.64 -61.96
N ILE A 717 6.00 -77.77 -61.07
CA ILE A 717 5.39 -76.61 -60.41
C ILE A 717 6.35 -76.17 -59.28
N PRO A 718 6.75 -74.88 -59.19
CA PRO A 718 7.59 -74.38 -58.09
C PRO A 718 6.99 -74.70 -56.72
N LYS A 719 7.84 -75.01 -55.73
CA LYS A 719 7.38 -75.39 -54.38
C LYS A 719 6.66 -74.23 -53.69
N GLU A 720 7.18 -73.02 -53.82
CA GLU A 720 6.61 -71.78 -53.29
C GLU A 720 5.19 -71.54 -53.81
N ARG A 721 4.92 -72.01 -55.03
CA ARG A 721 3.61 -71.89 -55.66
C ARG A 721 2.61 -72.92 -55.17
N LEU A 722 3.07 -74.14 -54.88
CA LEU A 722 2.25 -75.14 -54.19
C LEU A 722 1.83 -74.63 -52.80
N GLU A 723 2.70 -73.91 -52.09
CA GLU A 723 2.34 -73.25 -50.83
C GLU A 723 1.27 -72.16 -51.01
N ASN A 724 1.37 -71.35 -52.06
CA ASN A 724 0.31 -70.38 -52.39
C ASN A 724 -1.02 -71.07 -52.75
N TRP A 725 -0.98 -72.20 -53.46
CA TRP A 725 -2.18 -73.00 -53.72
C TRP A 725 -2.77 -73.59 -52.44
N LYS A 726 -1.94 -74.01 -51.47
CA LYS A 726 -2.40 -74.40 -50.12
C LYS A 726 -3.12 -73.25 -49.41
N ARG A 727 -2.64 -72.00 -49.53
CA ARG A 727 -3.33 -70.81 -49.01
C ARG A 727 -4.67 -70.55 -49.72
N MET A 728 -4.70 -70.62 -51.06
CA MET A 728 -5.95 -70.47 -51.84
C MET A 728 -6.98 -71.58 -51.55
N LEU A 729 -6.53 -72.77 -51.18
CA LEU A 729 -7.37 -73.88 -50.72
C LEU A 729 -7.81 -73.75 -49.25
N GLY A 730 -7.22 -72.84 -48.47
CA GLY A 730 -7.47 -72.72 -47.03
C GLY A 730 -6.84 -73.82 -46.17
N LEU A 731 -5.78 -74.47 -46.66
CA LEU A 731 -5.07 -75.57 -45.97
C LEU A 731 -3.99 -75.09 -44.98
N ILE A 732 -3.63 -73.80 -45.05
CA ILE A 732 -2.67 -73.14 -44.16
C ILE A 732 -3.29 -71.79 -43.78
N GLU A 733 -3.28 -71.44 -42.48
CA GLU A 733 -3.74 -70.13 -42.02
C GLU A 733 -2.87 -69.00 -42.59
N THR A 734 -3.48 -67.86 -42.88
CA THR A 734 -2.77 -66.62 -43.17
C THR A 734 -1.90 -66.28 -41.97
N VAL A 735 -0.58 -66.36 -42.13
CA VAL A 735 0.34 -65.73 -41.18
C VAL A 735 0.11 -64.23 -41.33
N SER A 736 -0.45 -63.62 -40.28
CA SER A 736 -0.67 -62.18 -40.15
C SER A 736 0.64 -61.42 -40.13
#